data_AF-A0AAP6EKR5-F1
#
_entry.id   AF-A0AAP6EKR5-F1
#
_cell.length_a   1.000
_cell.length_b   1.000
_cell.length_c   1.000
_cell.angle_alpha   90.00
_cell.angle_beta   90.00
_cell.angle_gamma   90.00
#
_symmetry.space_group_name_H-M   'P 1'
#
loop_
_entity.id
_entity.type
_entity.pdbx_description
1 polymer ?
#
loop_
_entity_poly.entity_id
_entity_poly.type
_entity_poly.pdbx_seq_one_letter_code
_entity_poly.pdbx_strand_id
1 'polypeptide(L)'
;MDSIRFENWTGRLDAIRLFVRRPAGFKSAKAFEVAGIQHLLGIVGAGKSTLRDVLTVNLAERNRRVTVVVGDVVELLKLVQMYNTYLPGTAAPVLGAAGREQHAERLHRRLAGRGERNLLAHDDRGFGYLSTSCALNALRHAQGQPADHLLAFGEAPCTRLQRPNPGGYSEDLWSRRAVACPLWTACPRHRSARELVDAIIWVATPPSLVDSKVPHPQNREHIRYFELACRRSDLVIVDEADRVQMQLDRMFAPGIPLLGGGPDTRSFLDEVNQHRIRELAGAGRIQLSDRDVENWSAAVNTTQTAADRLVAMLVSDSDLRKWVRTGYFSAGRLQQWLLEERYPLPEDQDGIEPENSGSANEQLHRKRRRELSEVLDAFRDNPFGDRRTATGIGTELTGLTGELLHTNYRARTRERLREVICSLLDLDGLLEPTEKGRERYAELRDLAEGDQGQSTTRQPSDRATPKRRETKRRKTKSRLPEDPEVWVKLLMIRFEFTLLLSALEPRLALINAMWPRVSSALNLGFNEMYRRPPDYGPMVPEAPMGNVIGFQFLLEGGPDQGGVRTGELRFFRCSGVGRELLRAMPGLPTVDGHPGTNVLLMSGSSWAGKSSRYHIPVDIGVIIEPDPRELDQIAEQSEFRFEFIRYRCDCRAACECHERDDAQRLSGEPLDQRADILRRMVTVLGDNATGTSRLQEELGLLPESRRHILLLVGSYEEAKVVADTLHTLNKRWQDRVYRLVSDDDPDAGTGTDDDEYRAPVLRRGDVENLANTRAEILVAPLLAVERGHNILDVDRRHAAIGSIYFLARPNPRPDDLGLAVHAINDWIVRARGSGDFDGWVRSEPSLALGARKVRDLARAKWFRVLARSMAWKGLGEDRESVTWDLLVLIWQVIGRSVRGAVPTRVAFVDAAFAPKLAVGQPTDEPDSPDTSLLHSIHAVLKPYFTQGTGVIEYDRHIVRALYRPMWTALDRCLAPYIEEQPTDEGEPLCTT
;
A
#
# COMPACT_ATOMS: atom_id res chain seq x y z
N MET A 1 -5.67 -19.44 41.77
CA MET A 1 -6.27 -20.39 40.81
C MET A 1 -7.23 -19.71 39.82
N ASP A 2 -7.47 -18.38 39.91
CA ASP A 2 -8.45 -17.68 39.06
C ASP A 2 -7.82 -16.84 37.93
N SER A 3 -6.90 -17.42 37.15
CA SER A 3 -6.30 -16.70 35.99
C SER A 3 -6.86 -17.13 34.64
N ILE A 4 -7.68 -18.20 34.57
CA ILE A 4 -8.22 -18.71 33.31
C ILE A 4 -9.56 -18.01 33.05
N ARG A 5 -9.59 -17.09 32.09
CA ARG A 5 -10.84 -16.46 31.64
C ARG A 5 -11.72 -17.53 30.95
N PHE A 6 -12.96 -17.67 31.40
CA PHE A 6 -13.95 -18.55 30.77
C PHE A 6 -14.39 -17.96 29.42
N GLU A 7 -13.70 -18.36 28.34
CA GLU A 7 -13.97 -17.90 26.96
C GLU A 7 -15.02 -18.76 26.22
N ASN A 8 -15.69 -19.70 26.90
CA ASN A 8 -16.65 -20.66 26.31
C ASN A 8 -16.10 -21.36 25.05
N TRP A 9 -14.89 -21.92 25.15
CA TRP A 9 -14.22 -22.57 24.01
C TRP A 9 -15.05 -23.70 23.41
N THR A 10 -15.67 -24.55 24.24
CA THR A 10 -16.48 -25.68 23.81
C THR A 10 -17.68 -25.23 22.99
N GLY A 11 -18.48 -24.27 23.49
CA GLY A 11 -19.64 -23.76 22.75
C GLY A 11 -19.24 -23.06 21.45
N ARG A 12 -18.11 -22.33 21.44
CA ARG A 12 -17.58 -21.72 20.20
C ARG A 12 -17.12 -22.75 19.19
N LEU A 13 -16.61 -23.90 19.63
CA LEU A 13 -16.13 -24.97 18.75
C LEU A 13 -17.29 -25.82 18.20
N ASP A 14 -18.32 -26.05 19.01
CA ASP A 14 -19.56 -26.71 18.59
C ASP A 14 -20.35 -25.89 17.55
N ALA A 15 -20.20 -24.56 17.58
CA ALA A 15 -20.81 -23.66 16.60
C ALA A 15 -20.11 -23.70 15.22
N ILE A 16 -18.89 -24.25 15.12
CA ILE A 16 -18.12 -24.28 13.87
C ILE A 16 -18.63 -25.40 12.96
N ARG A 17 -19.09 -25.04 11.75
CA ARG A 17 -19.43 -26.01 10.70
C ARG A 17 -18.34 -26.02 9.63
N LEU A 18 -17.68 -27.16 9.49
CA LEU A 18 -16.59 -27.35 8.54
C LEU A 18 -17.11 -27.96 7.23
N PHE A 19 -16.71 -27.37 6.11
CA PHE A 19 -16.95 -27.87 4.77
C PHE A 19 -15.62 -28.11 4.07
N VAL A 20 -15.38 -29.33 3.61
CA VAL A 20 -14.11 -29.73 2.97
C VAL A 20 -14.34 -29.96 1.48
N ARG A 21 -13.38 -29.51 0.67
CA ARG A 21 -13.40 -29.68 -0.78
C ARG A 21 -13.27 -31.16 -1.15
N ARG A 22 -14.21 -31.66 -1.96
CA ARG A 22 -14.23 -32.99 -2.59
C ARG A 22 -14.44 -32.81 -4.09
N PRO A 23 -14.14 -33.79 -4.97
CA PRO A 23 -14.26 -33.65 -6.43
C PRO A 23 -15.63 -33.24 -6.99
N ALA A 24 -16.69 -33.40 -6.21
CA ALA A 24 -18.06 -33.03 -6.56
C ALA A 24 -18.59 -31.80 -5.80
N GLY A 25 -17.72 -30.98 -5.18
CA GLY A 25 -18.12 -29.81 -4.39
C GLY A 25 -17.63 -29.81 -2.94
N PHE A 26 -18.11 -28.85 -2.16
CA PHE A 26 -17.86 -28.79 -0.72
C PHE A 26 -18.88 -29.64 0.04
N LYS A 27 -18.40 -30.47 0.97
CA LYS A 27 -19.26 -31.31 1.82
C LYS A 27 -18.95 -31.08 3.29
N SER A 28 -19.98 -31.10 4.12
CA SER A 28 -19.82 -31.03 5.57
C SER A 28 -18.94 -32.19 6.06
N ALA A 29 -17.95 -31.86 6.88
CA ALA A 29 -17.01 -32.81 7.45
C ALA A 29 -16.71 -32.48 8.91
N LYS A 30 -16.22 -33.46 9.67
CA LYS A 30 -15.75 -33.26 11.05
C LYS A 30 -14.23 -33.19 11.19
N ALA A 31 -13.51 -33.46 10.10
CA ALA A 31 -12.06 -33.49 10.07
C ALA A 31 -11.57 -32.94 8.72
N PHE A 32 -10.40 -32.31 8.75
CA PHE A 32 -9.63 -31.91 7.57
C PHE A 32 -8.16 -32.23 7.80
N GLU A 33 -7.41 -32.35 6.71
CA GLU A 33 -5.98 -32.65 6.71
C GLU A 33 -5.19 -31.41 6.31
N VAL A 34 -4.02 -31.21 6.90
CA VAL A 34 -3.07 -30.16 6.51
C VAL A 34 -1.81 -30.85 6.01
N ALA A 35 -1.68 -31.00 4.69
CA ALA A 35 -0.52 -31.55 4.02
C ALA A 35 0.06 -30.50 3.06
N GLY A 36 1.25 -29.98 3.34
CA GLY A 36 1.84 -28.88 2.56
C GLY A 36 1.14 -27.56 2.85
N ILE A 37 0.27 -27.08 1.95
CA ILE A 37 -0.51 -25.84 2.15
C ILE A 37 -1.99 -26.18 2.17
N GLN A 38 -2.65 -25.88 3.29
CA GLN A 38 -4.11 -25.92 3.40
C GLN A 38 -4.64 -24.50 3.54
N HIS A 39 -5.49 -24.10 2.61
CA HIS A 39 -6.18 -22.82 2.67
C HIS A 39 -7.58 -23.00 3.28
N LEU A 40 -7.79 -22.35 4.43
CA LEU A 40 -9.02 -22.32 5.18
C LEU A 40 -9.65 -20.93 5.10
N LEU A 41 -10.85 -20.90 4.55
CA LEU A 41 -11.66 -19.69 4.44
C LEU A 41 -12.72 -19.70 5.54
N GLY A 42 -13.03 -18.56 6.15
CA GLY A 42 -14.18 -18.46 7.04
C GLY A 42 -14.67 -17.03 7.17
N ILE A 43 -15.98 -16.83 7.28
CA ILE A 43 -16.58 -15.49 7.38
C ILE A 43 -16.10 -14.79 8.68
N VAL A 44 -16.20 -13.46 8.72
CA VAL A 44 -15.97 -12.69 9.95
C VAL A 44 -16.94 -13.18 11.03
N GLY A 45 -16.42 -13.60 12.18
CA GLY A 45 -17.22 -14.17 13.27
C GLY A 45 -17.42 -15.69 13.21
N ALA A 46 -17.02 -16.37 12.14
CA ALA A 46 -17.21 -17.83 11.98
C ALA A 46 -16.33 -18.71 12.89
N GLY A 47 -15.57 -18.15 13.84
CA GLY A 47 -14.73 -18.92 14.77
C GLY A 47 -13.32 -19.25 14.30
N LYS A 48 -12.79 -18.57 13.26
CA LYS A 48 -11.40 -18.74 12.78
C LYS A 48 -10.36 -18.60 13.89
N SER A 49 -10.39 -17.51 14.64
CA SER A 49 -9.45 -17.27 15.75
C SER A 49 -9.60 -18.34 16.84
N THR A 50 -10.83 -18.78 17.12
CA THR A 50 -11.10 -19.90 18.04
C THR A 50 -10.40 -21.17 17.58
N LEU A 51 -10.54 -21.54 16.30
CA LEU A 51 -9.90 -22.71 15.73
C LEU A 51 -8.38 -22.62 15.80
N ARG A 52 -7.79 -21.48 15.43
CA ARG A 52 -6.35 -21.19 15.55
C ARG A 52 -5.87 -21.44 16.98
N ASP A 53 -6.55 -20.87 17.96
CA ASP A 53 -6.12 -20.89 19.36
C ASP A 53 -6.21 -22.30 19.97
N VAL A 54 -7.32 -23.00 19.74
CA VAL A 54 -7.51 -24.38 20.22
C VAL A 54 -6.54 -25.34 19.55
N LEU A 55 -6.33 -25.24 18.23
CA LEU A 55 -5.34 -26.06 17.53
C LEU A 55 -3.93 -25.83 18.06
N THR A 56 -3.55 -24.57 18.30
CA THR A 56 -2.20 -24.23 18.79
C THR A 56 -1.93 -24.83 20.16
N VAL A 57 -2.88 -24.69 21.11
CA VAL A 57 -2.74 -25.25 22.46
C VAL A 57 -2.73 -26.78 22.41
N ASN A 58 -3.64 -27.40 21.66
CA ASN A 58 -3.71 -28.86 21.56
C ASN A 58 -2.45 -29.50 20.95
N LEU A 59 -1.86 -28.86 19.94
CA LEU A 59 -0.61 -29.31 19.33
C LEU A 59 0.57 -29.15 20.31
N ALA A 60 0.61 -28.06 21.05
CA ALA A 60 1.64 -27.83 22.07
C ALA A 60 1.57 -28.86 23.20
N GLU A 61 0.36 -29.25 23.66
CA GLU A 61 0.19 -30.34 24.63
C GLU A 61 0.73 -31.68 24.12
N ARG A 62 0.67 -31.91 22.80
CA ARG A 62 1.23 -33.09 22.12
C ARG A 62 2.70 -32.95 21.76
N ASN A 63 3.38 -31.94 22.31
CA ASN A 63 4.79 -31.63 22.06
C ASN A 63 5.13 -31.39 20.58
N ARG A 64 4.16 -30.87 19.81
CA ARG A 64 4.33 -30.44 18.42
C ARG A 64 4.63 -28.94 18.37
N ARG A 65 5.60 -28.56 17.57
CA ARG A 65 6.08 -27.17 17.47
C ARG A 65 5.22 -26.40 16.48
N VAL A 66 4.72 -25.24 16.91
CA VAL A 66 3.76 -24.43 16.13
C VAL A 66 4.26 -23.00 16.04
N THR A 67 4.19 -22.42 14.84
CA THR A 67 4.38 -20.97 14.63
C THR A 67 3.07 -20.33 14.23
N VAL A 68 2.62 -19.33 14.98
CA VAL A 68 1.42 -18.52 14.68
C VAL A 68 1.87 -17.17 14.14
N VAL A 69 1.47 -16.84 12.92
CA VAL A 69 1.76 -15.56 12.27
C VAL A 69 0.53 -14.66 12.33
N VAL A 70 0.69 -13.48 12.93
CA VAL A 70 -0.38 -12.48 13.11
C VAL A 70 -0.03 -11.12 12.52
N GLY A 71 -1.05 -10.28 12.29
CA GLY A 71 -0.91 -9.05 11.52
C GLY A 71 -0.21 -7.90 12.23
N ASP A 72 -0.14 -7.91 13.57
CA ASP A 72 0.47 -6.84 14.38
C ASP A 72 1.07 -7.32 15.71
N VAL A 73 1.92 -6.47 16.30
CA VAL A 73 2.67 -6.78 17.53
C VAL A 73 1.78 -6.80 18.77
N VAL A 74 0.66 -6.07 18.76
CA VAL A 74 -0.26 -6.01 19.90
C VAL A 74 -1.01 -7.34 20.03
N GLU A 75 -1.54 -7.86 18.93
CA GLU A 75 -2.13 -9.20 18.85
C GLU A 75 -1.10 -10.27 19.24
N LEU A 76 0.14 -10.16 18.73
CA LEU A 76 1.22 -11.07 19.08
C LEU A 76 1.45 -11.17 20.59
N LEU A 77 1.56 -10.03 21.29
CA LEU A 77 1.78 -10.02 22.74
C LEU A 77 0.56 -10.55 23.51
N LYS A 78 -0.66 -10.21 23.07
CA LYS A 78 -1.91 -10.75 23.63
C LYS A 78 -1.97 -12.27 23.53
N LEU A 79 -1.60 -12.85 22.37
CA LEU A 79 -1.62 -14.30 22.17
C LEU A 79 -0.55 -15.02 22.98
N VAL A 80 0.67 -14.47 23.06
CA VAL A 80 1.71 -15.03 23.92
C VAL A 80 1.26 -15.05 25.38
N GLN A 81 0.62 -13.99 25.86
CA GLN A 81 0.07 -13.96 27.21
C GLN A 81 -1.04 -15.01 27.39
N MET A 82 -1.95 -15.10 26.43
CA MET A 82 -3.06 -16.06 26.46
C MET A 82 -2.55 -17.50 26.47
N TYR A 83 -1.66 -17.89 25.55
CA TYR A 83 -1.11 -19.24 25.50
C TYR A 83 -0.32 -19.58 26.76
N ASN A 84 0.48 -18.65 27.30
CA ASN A 84 1.18 -18.86 28.57
C ASN A 84 0.26 -18.92 29.79
N THR A 85 -1.00 -18.49 29.67
CA THR A 85 -2.01 -18.65 30.74
C THR A 85 -2.53 -20.09 30.78
N TYR A 86 -2.65 -20.74 29.62
CA TYR A 86 -3.06 -22.15 29.51
C TYR A 86 -1.88 -23.12 29.70
N LEU A 87 -0.72 -22.78 29.10
CA LEU A 87 0.50 -23.57 29.11
C LEU A 87 1.69 -22.68 29.53
N PRO A 88 1.99 -22.56 30.83
CA PRO A 88 3.04 -21.67 31.32
C PRO A 88 4.42 -21.96 30.72
N GLY A 89 5.04 -20.94 30.11
CA GLY A 89 6.41 -20.99 29.61
C GLY A 89 6.58 -21.68 28.26
N THR A 90 5.50 -22.05 27.58
CA THR A 90 5.58 -22.74 26.27
C THR A 90 5.49 -21.79 25.07
N ALA A 91 5.08 -20.53 25.26
CA ALA A 91 4.90 -19.57 24.18
C ALA A 91 5.84 -18.37 24.30
N ALA A 92 6.50 -18.00 23.19
CA ALA A 92 7.40 -16.84 23.14
C ALA A 92 7.20 -15.98 21.88
N PRO A 93 7.43 -14.65 21.97
CA PRO A 93 7.27 -13.73 20.86
C PRO A 93 8.53 -13.60 20.00
N VAL A 94 8.39 -13.64 18.68
CA VAL A 94 9.44 -13.23 17.73
C VAL A 94 9.32 -11.74 17.50
N LEU A 95 10.33 -10.97 17.94
CA LEU A 95 10.34 -9.51 17.86
C LEU A 95 11.62 -9.01 17.18
N GLY A 96 11.45 -8.05 16.28
CA GLY A 96 12.56 -7.36 15.63
C GLY A 96 13.24 -6.33 16.53
N ALA A 97 14.50 -6.04 16.24
CA ALA A 97 15.31 -5.06 16.98
C ALA A 97 14.89 -3.60 16.69
N ALA A 98 14.60 -3.28 15.42
CA ALA A 98 14.43 -1.89 14.97
C ALA A 98 13.15 -1.20 15.46
N GLY A 99 12.06 -1.96 15.67
CA GLY A 99 10.77 -1.40 16.11
C GLY A 99 10.55 -1.40 17.62
N ARG A 100 11.51 -1.88 18.42
CA ARG A 100 11.27 -2.19 19.83
C ARG A 100 10.92 -0.96 20.67
N GLU A 101 11.61 0.16 20.44
CA GLU A 101 11.33 1.44 21.10
C GLU A 101 9.93 1.95 20.76
N GLN A 102 9.58 2.01 19.47
CA GLN A 102 8.24 2.41 19.01
C GLN A 102 7.13 1.50 19.58
N HIS A 103 7.37 0.19 19.65
CA HIS A 103 6.41 -0.74 20.24
C HIS A 103 6.23 -0.53 21.75
N ALA A 104 7.30 -0.23 22.48
CA ALA A 104 7.24 0.10 23.91
C ALA A 104 6.46 1.41 24.12
N GLU A 105 6.76 2.47 23.35
CA GLU A 105 6.04 3.75 23.40
C GLU A 105 4.55 3.59 23.09
N ARG A 106 4.20 2.79 22.07
CA ARG A 106 2.80 2.48 21.75
C ARG A 106 2.11 1.77 22.91
N LEU A 107 2.77 0.83 23.58
CA LEU A 107 2.20 0.15 24.74
C LEU A 107 2.00 1.11 25.93
N HIS A 108 2.95 2.02 26.20
CA HIS A 108 2.76 3.08 27.19
C HIS A 108 1.58 3.99 26.83
N ARG A 109 1.53 4.49 25.59
CA ARG A 109 0.42 5.34 25.12
C ARG A 109 -0.94 4.66 25.27
N ARG A 110 -1.01 3.34 25.04
CA ARG A 110 -2.22 2.54 25.20
C ARG A 110 -2.70 2.46 26.65
N LEU A 111 -1.80 2.22 27.60
CA LEU A 111 -2.16 2.16 29.02
C LEU A 111 -2.61 3.53 29.53
N ALA A 112 -1.94 4.60 29.10
CA ALA A 112 -2.38 5.96 29.37
C ALA A 112 -3.78 6.24 28.81
N GLY A 113 -4.08 5.77 27.60
CA GLY A 113 -5.40 5.84 26.96
C GLY A 113 -6.51 5.07 27.69
N ARG A 114 -6.16 4.09 28.53
CA ARG A 114 -7.11 3.35 29.38
C ARG A 114 -7.38 4.03 30.74
N GLY A 115 -6.82 5.21 30.97
CA GLY A 115 -6.98 5.97 32.21
C GLY A 115 -5.79 5.87 33.17
N GLU A 116 -4.79 5.03 32.88
CA GLU A 116 -3.56 4.93 33.68
C GLU A 116 -2.55 6.01 33.25
N ARG A 117 -2.83 7.29 33.51
CA ARG A 117 -1.95 8.40 33.07
C ARG A 117 -0.54 8.37 33.70
N ASN A 118 -0.37 7.67 34.83
CA ASN A 118 0.92 7.57 35.52
C ASN A 118 1.77 6.44 34.93
N LEU A 119 2.93 6.78 34.36
CA LEU A 119 3.87 5.81 33.79
C LEU A 119 4.31 4.73 34.78
N LEU A 120 4.36 5.02 36.08
CA LEU A 120 4.72 4.04 37.12
C LEU A 120 3.61 3.03 37.40
N ALA A 121 2.36 3.34 37.03
CA ALA A 121 1.23 2.43 37.16
C ALA A 121 1.14 1.44 35.99
N HIS A 122 1.93 1.64 34.92
CA HIS A 122 1.91 0.78 33.74
C HIS A 122 2.53 -0.60 34.06
N ASP A 123 1.69 -1.56 34.40
CA ASP A 123 2.09 -2.95 34.65
C ASP A 123 1.46 -3.89 33.59
N ASP A 124 2.16 -4.02 32.46
CA ASP A 124 1.81 -4.98 31.39
C ASP A 124 2.96 -5.97 31.17
N ARG A 125 2.64 -7.28 31.16
CA ARG A 125 3.62 -8.35 30.95
C ARG A 125 4.37 -8.21 29.62
N GLY A 126 3.80 -7.52 28.64
CA GLY A 126 4.41 -7.16 27.36
C GLY A 126 5.67 -6.31 27.51
N PHE A 127 5.80 -5.46 28.53
CA PHE A 127 7.04 -4.71 28.78
C PHE A 127 8.22 -5.61 29.10
N GLY A 128 7.97 -6.80 29.67
CA GLY A 128 8.99 -7.81 29.87
C GLY A 128 9.66 -8.25 28.56
N TYR A 129 8.91 -8.24 27.46
CA TYR A 129 9.44 -8.50 26.12
C TYR A 129 9.85 -7.23 25.37
N LEU A 130 9.31 -6.05 25.69
CA LEU A 130 9.63 -4.81 24.99
C LEU A 130 10.73 -3.97 25.67
N SER A 131 11.37 -4.49 26.73
CA SER A 131 12.39 -3.76 27.47
C SER A 131 13.50 -3.20 26.58
N THR A 132 13.67 -1.88 26.64
CA THR A 132 14.73 -1.12 25.96
C THR A 132 15.87 -0.76 26.90
N SER A 133 15.81 -1.10 28.19
CA SER A 133 16.82 -0.69 29.20
C SER A 133 18.12 -1.48 29.06
N CYS A 134 19.29 -0.81 29.09
CA CYS A 134 20.60 -1.45 29.13
C CYS A 134 21.23 -1.35 30.52
N ALA A 135 21.65 -2.47 31.11
CA ALA A 135 22.43 -2.45 32.35
C ALA A 135 23.78 -1.72 32.21
N LEU A 136 24.36 -1.67 30.99
CA LEU A 136 25.59 -0.93 30.74
C LEU A 136 25.40 0.58 30.91
N ASN A 137 24.20 1.13 30.69
CA ASN A 137 23.95 2.55 30.89
C ASN A 137 24.12 2.95 32.36
N ALA A 138 23.69 2.11 33.29
CA ALA A 138 23.90 2.32 34.72
C ALA A 138 25.40 2.32 35.08
N LEU A 139 26.18 1.40 34.50
CA LEU A 139 27.63 1.35 34.70
C LEU A 139 28.36 2.55 34.10
N ARG A 140 27.97 3.00 32.89
CA ARG A 140 28.53 4.18 32.24
C ARG A 140 28.25 5.45 33.04
N HIS A 141 27.04 5.58 33.57
CA HIS A 141 26.68 6.69 34.43
C HIS A 141 27.48 6.69 35.74
N ALA A 142 27.61 5.52 36.39
CA ALA A 142 28.46 5.37 37.57
C ALA A 142 29.95 5.70 37.33
N GLN A 143 30.43 5.56 36.08
CA GLN A 143 31.77 5.95 35.67
C GLN A 143 31.90 7.43 35.24
N GLY A 144 30.89 8.26 35.53
CA GLY A 144 30.95 9.71 35.31
C GLY A 144 30.62 10.16 33.90
N GLN A 145 30.06 9.29 33.04
CA GLN A 145 29.55 9.74 31.75
C GLN A 145 28.21 10.49 31.92
N PRO A 146 28.02 11.62 31.19
CA PRO A 146 26.83 12.44 31.32
C PRO A 146 25.56 11.66 30.96
N ALA A 147 24.47 11.95 31.65
CA ALA A 147 23.18 11.28 31.48
C ALA A 147 22.61 11.46 30.05
N ASP A 148 23.02 12.49 29.31
CA ASP A 148 22.58 12.75 27.94
C ASP A 148 23.14 11.77 26.89
N HIS A 149 24.04 10.87 27.29
CA HIS A 149 24.68 9.88 26.41
C HIS A 149 24.25 8.43 26.70
N LEU A 150 22.98 8.18 27.01
CA LEU A 150 22.44 6.82 27.15
C LEU A 150 22.53 6.04 25.83
N LEU A 151 22.98 4.77 25.87
CA LEU A 151 22.92 3.90 24.69
C LEU A 151 21.46 3.61 24.37
N ALA A 152 21.02 4.04 23.18
CA ALA A 152 19.77 3.60 22.60
C ALA A 152 19.75 2.06 22.40
N PHE A 153 18.62 1.48 22.02
CA PHE A 153 18.53 0.03 21.82
C PHE A 153 19.53 -0.46 20.76
N GLY A 154 19.61 0.25 19.62
CA GLY A 154 20.48 -0.10 18.49
C GLY A 154 21.97 0.20 18.70
N GLU A 155 22.30 1.09 19.61
CA GLU A 155 23.69 1.51 19.90
C GLU A 155 24.39 0.60 20.90
N ALA A 156 23.64 -0.22 21.65
CA ALA A 156 24.27 -1.09 22.62
C ALA A 156 25.15 -2.15 21.95
N PRO A 157 26.40 -2.34 22.42
CA PRO A 157 27.35 -3.23 21.79
C PRO A 157 27.09 -4.71 22.14
N CYS A 158 25.84 -5.18 22.04
CA CYS A 158 25.46 -6.52 22.50
C CYS A 158 26.22 -7.66 21.80
N THR A 159 26.63 -7.46 20.56
CA THR A 159 27.39 -8.43 19.75
C THR A 159 28.66 -7.84 19.14
N ARG A 160 29.00 -6.59 19.47
CA ARG A 160 30.07 -5.81 18.82
C ARG A 160 31.24 -5.49 19.76
N LEU A 161 31.31 -6.10 20.94
CA LEU A 161 32.43 -5.88 21.85
C LEU A 161 33.70 -6.49 21.25
N GLN A 162 34.82 -5.80 21.41
CA GLN A 162 36.12 -6.29 21.01
C GLN A 162 36.97 -6.52 22.26
N ARG A 163 37.78 -7.59 22.25
CA ARG A 163 38.77 -7.76 23.32
C ARG A 163 39.86 -6.69 23.15
N PRO A 164 40.23 -5.94 24.19
CA PRO A 164 41.39 -5.07 24.12
C PRO A 164 42.61 -5.94 23.84
N ASN A 165 43.41 -5.58 22.83
CA ASN A 165 44.62 -6.31 22.48
C ASN A 165 45.73 -5.90 23.47
N PRO A 166 46.26 -6.79 24.32
CA PRO A 166 47.24 -6.42 25.34
C PRO A 166 48.65 -6.15 24.79
N GLY A 167 48.87 -6.28 23.47
CA GLY A 167 50.10 -5.87 22.79
C GLY A 167 49.76 -5.00 21.59
N GLY A 168 50.29 -3.77 21.56
CA GLY A 168 50.31 -2.96 20.35
C GLY A 168 51.14 -3.68 19.27
N TYR A 169 50.72 -3.54 18.01
CA TYR A 169 51.33 -4.09 16.80
C TYR A 169 51.04 -5.58 16.52
N SER A 170 49.89 -5.86 15.89
CA SER A 170 49.74 -6.97 14.94
C SER A 170 48.91 -6.51 13.74
N GLU A 171 49.39 -6.78 12.53
CA GLU A 171 48.95 -6.20 11.25
C GLU A 171 47.56 -6.61 10.72
N ASP A 172 46.82 -7.51 11.38
CA ASP A 172 45.50 -7.93 10.87
C ASP A 172 44.35 -7.15 11.51
N LEU A 173 44.05 -5.97 10.98
CA LEU A 173 42.86 -5.17 11.30
C LEU A 173 41.53 -5.94 11.10
N TRP A 174 41.56 -7.04 10.34
CA TRP A 174 40.42 -7.90 10.00
C TRP A 174 40.19 -9.08 10.98
N SER A 175 41.12 -9.32 11.91
CA SER A 175 41.10 -10.45 12.87
C SER A 175 40.45 -10.10 14.23
N ARG A 176 39.75 -8.96 14.33
CA ARG A 176 39.09 -8.56 15.58
C ARG A 176 37.86 -9.44 15.83
N ARG A 177 38.04 -10.57 16.52
CA ARG A 177 36.94 -11.43 16.97
C ARG A 177 36.00 -10.63 17.86
N ALA A 178 34.83 -10.29 17.33
CA ALA A 178 33.74 -9.71 18.10
C ALA A 178 33.26 -10.72 19.14
N VAL A 179 33.07 -10.26 20.36
CA VAL A 179 32.58 -11.03 21.50
C VAL A 179 31.20 -10.51 21.88
N ALA A 180 30.33 -11.42 22.29
CA ALA A 180 29.02 -11.06 22.83
C ALA A 180 29.16 -10.30 24.17
N CYS A 181 28.15 -9.51 24.51
CA CYS A 181 28.04 -8.88 25.81
C CYS A 181 28.05 -9.94 26.93
N PRO A 182 28.91 -9.81 27.96
CA PRO A 182 28.93 -10.74 29.09
C PRO A 182 27.58 -10.86 29.82
N LEU A 183 26.75 -9.80 29.77
CA LEU A 183 25.44 -9.77 30.41
C LEU A 183 24.33 -10.40 29.55
N TRP A 184 24.64 -10.96 28.37
CA TRP A 184 23.65 -11.45 27.41
C TRP A 184 22.68 -12.48 28.00
N THR A 185 23.17 -13.38 28.85
CA THR A 185 22.37 -14.47 29.47
C THR A 185 21.30 -13.96 30.41
N ALA A 186 21.50 -12.80 31.04
CA ALA A 186 20.54 -12.18 31.97
C ALA A 186 19.88 -10.91 31.41
N CYS A 187 20.31 -10.41 30.25
CA CYS A 187 19.88 -9.11 29.73
C CYS A 187 18.37 -9.09 29.40
N PRO A 188 17.58 -8.15 29.94
CA PRO A 188 16.15 -8.08 29.65
C PRO A 188 15.84 -7.79 28.16
N ARG A 189 16.72 -7.03 27.47
CA ARG A 189 16.61 -6.76 26.02
C ARG A 189 16.58 -8.03 25.15
N HIS A 190 17.14 -9.13 25.64
CA HIS A 190 17.28 -10.38 24.90
C HIS A 190 16.45 -11.51 25.49
N ARG A 191 15.55 -11.20 26.43
CA ARG A 191 14.63 -12.15 27.04
C ARG A 191 13.83 -12.93 25.99
N SER A 192 13.18 -12.23 25.06
CA SER A 192 12.39 -12.85 23.98
C SER A 192 13.22 -13.87 23.18
N ALA A 193 14.43 -13.49 22.78
CA ALA A 193 15.30 -14.36 22.00
C ALA A 193 15.72 -15.61 22.79
N ARG A 194 15.98 -15.49 24.10
CA ARG A 194 16.29 -16.64 24.96
C ARG A 194 15.12 -17.60 25.12
N GLU A 195 13.92 -17.07 25.41
CA GLU A 195 12.73 -17.90 25.61
C GLU A 195 12.29 -18.64 24.34
N LEU A 196 12.59 -18.11 23.15
CA LEU A 196 12.32 -18.80 21.86
C LEU A 196 13.05 -20.14 21.71
N VAL A 197 14.15 -20.38 22.43
CA VAL A 197 14.92 -21.64 22.36
C VAL A 197 14.03 -22.81 22.81
N ASP A 198 13.44 -22.68 24.00
CA ASP A 198 12.65 -23.72 24.65
C ASP A 198 11.16 -23.68 24.29
N ALA A 199 10.65 -22.53 23.83
CA ALA A 199 9.23 -22.33 23.54
C ALA A 199 8.70 -23.21 22.40
N ILE A 200 7.70 -24.05 22.67
CA ILE A 200 7.03 -24.91 21.68
C ILE A 200 6.20 -24.06 20.70
N ILE A 201 5.61 -22.96 21.18
CA ILE A 201 4.78 -22.05 20.40
C ILE A 201 5.56 -20.77 20.12
N TRP A 202 5.73 -20.44 18.84
CA TRP A 202 6.24 -19.14 18.40
C TRP A 202 5.08 -18.28 17.92
N VAL A 203 5.00 -17.03 18.39
CA VAL A 203 4.07 -16.06 17.82
C VAL A 203 4.87 -14.94 17.17
N ALA A 204 4.59 -14.66 15.91
CA ALA A 204 5.39 -13.75 15.10
C ALA A 204 4.53 -12.87 14.20
N THR A 205 5.06 -11.72 13.79
CA THR A 205 4.51 -10.93 12.69
C THR A 205 5.33 -11.18 11.41
N PRO A 206 4.78 -10.95 10.20
CA PRO A 206 5.54 -11.12 8.96
C PRO A 206 6.85 -10.30 8.94
N PRO A 207 6.87 -9.02 9.37
CA PRO A 207 8.11 -8.27 9.48
C PRO A 207 9.12 -8.91 10.44
N SER A 208 8.65 -9.40 11.60
CA SER A 208 9.54 -10.03 12.58
C SER A 208 10.20 -11.31 12.05
N LEU A 209 9.49 -12.11 11.24
CA LEU A 209 10.04 -13.33 10.66
C LEU A 209 11.05 -13.02 9.55
N VAL A 210 10.68 -12.13 8.63
CA VAL A 210 11.44 -11.87 7.41
C VAL A 210 12.70 -11.05 7.73
N ASP A 211 12.60 -9.99 8.55
CA ASP A 211 13.70 -9.05 8.76
C ASP A 211 14.64 -9.47 9.90
N SER A 212 14.15 -10.21 10.90
CA SER A 212 14.93 -10.51 12.10
C SER A 212 15.85 -11.72 11.92
N LYS A 213 17.10 -11.56 12.35
CA LYS A 213 18.10 -12.64 12.43
C LYS A 213 18.16 -13.23 13.83
N VAL A 214 18.48 -14.52 13.92
CA VAL A 214 18.81 -15.12 15.21
C VAL A 214 20.08 -14.46 15.75
N PRO A 215 20.11 -14.02 17.02
CA PRO A 215 21.30 -13.42 17.60
C PRO A 215 22.51 -14.36 17.53
N HIS A 216 23.65 -13.82 17.07
CA HIS A 216 24.91 -14.57 16.97
C HIS A 216 25.34 -15.30 18.26
N PRO A 217 25.09 -14.76 19.49
CA PRO A 217 25.40 -15.48 20.72
C PRO A 217 24.59 -16.78 20.92
N GLN A 218 23.44 -16.92 20.25
CA GLN A 218 22.58 -18.10 20.35
C GLN A 218 22.80 -19.08 19.21
N ASN A 219 22.99 -18.57 17.99
CA ASN A 219 23.31 -19.39 16.84
C ASN A 219 24.49 -18.78 16.08
N ARG A 220 25.52 -19.61 15.82
CA ARG A 220 26.68 -19.18 15.04
C ARG A 220 26.32 -19.01 13.56
N GLU A 221 25.38 -19.80 13.07
CA GLU A 221 24.90 -19.72 11.70
C GLU A 221 24.03 -18.48 11.49
N HIS A 222 24.19 -17.83 10.34
CA HIS A 222 23.40 -16.66 9.97
C HIS A 222 22.04 -17.06 9.42
N ILE A 223 21.14 -17.51 10.31
CA ILE A 223 19.76 -17.89 9.95
C ILE A 223 18.76 -16.80 10.35
N ARG A 224 17.70 -16.66 9.54
CA ARG A 224 16.55 -15.79 9.84
C ARG A 224 15.42 -16.56 10.50
N TYR A 225 14.59 -15.85 11.26
CA TYR A 225 13.48 -16.48 11.96
C TYR A 225 12.43 -17.08 11.02
N PHE A 226 12.24 -16.53 9.81
CA PHE A 226 11.35 -17.12 8.81
C PHE A 226 11.77 -18.54 8.39
N GLU A 227 13.04 -18.70 8.00
CA GLU A 227 13.62 -19.98 7.61
C GLU A 227 13.63 -20.97 8.78
N LEU A 228 14.05 -20.49 9.96
CA LEU A 228 14.07 -21.30 11.17
C LEU A 228 12.67 -21.75 11.59
N ALA A 229 11.65 -20.89 11.45
CA ALA A 229 10.27 -21.25 11.73
C ALA A 229 9.78 -22.37 10.79
N CYS A 230 10.17 -22.36 9.51
CA CYS A 230 9.83 -23.43 8.60
C CYS A 230 10.56 -24.74 8.96
N ARG A 231 11.86 -24.68 9.26
CA ARG A 231 12.64 -25.89 9.63
C ARG A 231 12.22 -26.51 10.97
N ARG A 232 11.79 -25.69 11.93
CA ARG A 232 11.48 -26.11 13.30
C ARG A 232 10.06 -26.63 13.47
N SER A 233 9.08 -26.00 12.81
CA SER A 233 7.67 -26.16 13.16
C SER A 233 7.00 -27.29 12.38
N ASP A 234 6.22 -28.11 13.08
CA ASP A 234 5.37 -29.12 12.45
C ASP A 234 4.20 -28.44 11.68
N LEU A 235 3.74 -27.30 12.18
CA LEU A 235 2.67 -26.48 11.60
C LEU A 235 2.96 -24.98 11.73
N VAL A 236 2.80 -24.25 10.63
CA VAL A 236 2.77 -22.79 10.60
C VAL A 236 1.34 -22.32 10.30
N ILE A 237 0.73 -21.58 11.22
CA ILE A 237 -0.60 -21.00 11.05
C ILE A 237 -0.45 -19.54 10.68
N VAL A 238 -0.93 -19.14 9.51
CA VAL A 238 -0.94 -17.75 9.06
C VAL A 238 -2.35 -17.21 9.17
N ASP A 239 -2.60 -16.37 10.18
CA ASP A 239 -3.88 -15.67 10.33
C ASP A 239 -3.93 -14.42 9.46
N GLU A 240 -5.14 -14.04 9.02
CA GLU A 240 -5.37 -12.99 8.02
C GLU A 240 -4.40 -13.11 6.82
N ALA A 241 -4.27 -14.29 6.21
CA ALA A 241 -3.24 -14.60 5.21
C ALA A 241 -3.18 -13.62 4.02
N ASP A 242 -4.31 -13.01 3.65
CA ASP A 242 -4.40 -12.00 2.60
C ASP A 242 -3.82 -10.64 3.03
N ARG A 243 -3.90 -10.29 4.31
CA ARG A 243 -3.16 -9.15 4.87
C ARG A 243 -1.67 -9.44 4.89
N VAL A 244 -1.27 -10.65 5.28
CA VAL A 244 0.14 -11.07 5.26
C VAL A 244 0.70 -11.00 3.83
N GLN A 245 -0.06 -11.43 2.83
CA GLN A 245 0.32 -11.31 1.42
C GLN A 245 0.63 -9.86 1.02
N MET A 246 -0.26 -8.93 1.34
CA MET A 246 -0.03 -7.50 1.05
C MET A 246 1.17 -6.94 1.81
N GLN A 247 1.38 -7.36 3.07
CA GLN A 247 2.55 -6.95 3.85
C GLN A 247 3.84 -7.44 3.19
N LEU A 248 3.89 -8.70 2.75
CA LEU A 248 5.05 -9.25 2.06
C LEU A 248 5.33 -8.47 0.77
N ASP A 249 4.34 -8.21 -0.09
CA ASP A 249 4.56 -7.39 -1.28
C ASP A 249 5.20 -6.02 -0.95
N ARG A 250 4.69 -5.33 0.08
CA ARG A 250 5.24 -4.03 0.52
C ARG A 250 6.65 -4.17 1.09
N MET A 251 6.97 -5.27 1.77
CA MET A 251 8.31 -5.52 2.30
C MET A 251 9.34 -5.69 1.18
N PHE A 252 8.96 -6.35 0.08
CA PHE A 252 9.84 -6.53 -1.09
C PHE A 252 9.79 -5.33 -2.06
N ALA A 253 9.01 -4.31 -1.73
CA ALA A 253 8.83 -3.09 -2.49
C ALA A 253 8.72 -1.86 -1.59
N PRO A 254 9.75 -1.53 -0.78
CA PRO A 254 9.68 -0.40 0.14
C PRO A 254 9.75 0.93 -0.59
N GLY A 255 8.93 1.89 -0.15
CA GLY A 255 9.13 3.32 -0.41
C GLY A 255 9.84 3.95 0.79
N ILE A 256 10.99 4.58 0.55
CA ILE A 256 11.88 5.12 1.58
C ILE A 256 12.07 6.62 1.32
N PRO A 257 11.90 7.50 2.32
CA PRO A 257 12.33 8.89 2.23
C PRO A 257 13.83 8.96 1.93
N LEU A 258 14.18 9.40 0.72
CA LEU A 258 15.58 9.66 0.39
C LEU A 258 16.02 10.96 1.07
N LEU A 259 15.17 11.99 0.98
CA LEU A 259 15.28 13.28 1.65
C LEU A 259 13.89 13.67 2.20
N GLY A 260 13.82 13.94 3.50
CA GLY A 260 12.62 14.37 4.22
C GLY A 260 12.23 15.82 3.90
N GLY A 261 10.93 16.10 3.97
CA GLY A 261 10.40 17.47 3.79
C GLY A 261 10.44 18.31 5.08
N GLY A 262 10.36 17.66 6.25
CA GLY A 262 10.18 18.32 7.55
C GLY A 262 11.11 17.78 8.65
N PRO A 263 11.18 18.48 9.80
CA PRO A 263 12.13 18.17 10.89
C PRO A 263 11.94 16.78 11.52
N ASP A 264 10.73 16.24 11.46
CA ASP A 264 10.39 14.93 12.04
C ASP A 264 10.44 13.77 11.03
N THR A 265 10.73 14.05 9.75
CA THR A 265 10.83 12.98 8.73
C THR A 265 12.25 12.45 8.67
N ARG A 266 12.43 11.15 8.88
CA ARG A 266 13.74 10.51 8.73
C ARG A 266 14.19 10.57 7.28
N SER A 267 15.35 11.18 7.02
CA SER A 267 16.01 11.19 5.71
C SER A 267 17.07 10.11 5.65
N PHE A 268 16.93 9.13 4.76
CA PHE A 268 17.93 8.07 4.63
C PHE A 268 19.34 8.62 4.35
N LEU A 269 19.47 9.54 3.39
CA LEU A 269 20.79 10.04 3.01
C LEU A 269 21.45 10.84 4.13
N ASP A 270 20.68 11.64 4.89
CA ASP A 270 21.22 12.41 6.00
C ASP A 270 21.71 11.50 7.14
N GLU A 271 20.94 10.47 7.49
CA GLU A 271 21.33 9.49 8.51
C GLU A 271 22.61 8.75 8.12
N VAL A 272 22.69 8.27 6.87
CA VAL A 272 23.87 7.58 6.35
C VAL A 272 25.08 8.52 6.31
N ASN A 273 24.88 9.76 5.88
CA ASN A 273 25.93 10.77 5.84
C ASN A 273 26.46 11.09 7.24
N GLN A 274 25.57 11.38 8.18
CA GLN A 274 25.94 11.67 9.57
C GLN A 274 26.66 10.50 10.23
N HIS A 275 26.17 9.27 10.06
CA HIS A 275 26.82 8.08 10.61
C HIS A 275 28.22 7.87 10.02
N ARG A 276 28.34 7.93 8.69
CA ARG A 276 29.62 7.81 7.99
C ARG A 276 30.62 8.85 8.49
N ILE A 277 30.21 10.12 8.61
CA ILE A 277 31.10 11.20 9.05
C ILE A 277 31.58 10.95 10.49
N ARG A 278 30.70 10.53 11.39
CA ARG A 278 31.06 10.21 12.79
C ARG A 278 32.08 9.06 12.87
N GLU A 279 31.87 7.98 12.14
CA GLU A 279 32.75 6.80 12.16
C GLU A 279 34.11 7.07 11.50
N LEU A 280 34.12 7.83 10.41
CA LEU A 280 35.36 8.28 9.77
C LEU A 280 36.13 9.25 10.68
N ALA A 281 35.45 10.16 11.38
CA ALA A 281 36.10 11.06 12.33
C ALA A 281 36.65 10.31 13.54
N GLY A 282 35.88 9.36 14.10
CA GLY A 282 36.23 8.61 15.30
C GLY A 282 37.48 7.73 15.18
N ALA A 283 37.79 7.23 13.98
CA ALA A 283 39.00 6.43 13.73
C ALA A 283 40.08 7.18 12.93
N GLY A 284 40.03 8.52 12.88
CA GLY A 284 41.04 9.32 12.20
C GLY A 284 41.10 9.11 10.68
N ARG A 285 39.98 8.68 10.07
CA ARG A 285 39.81 8.39 8.63
C ARG A 285 40.67 7.26 8.08
N ILE A 286 41.27 6.44 8.94
CA ILE A 286 42.09 5.28 8.53
C ILE A 286 41.29 4.33 7.63
N GLN A 287 39.97 4.24 7.80
CA GLN A 287 39.11 3.37 6.98
C GLN A 287 39.07 3.79 5.50
N LEU A 288 39.41 5.04 5.14
CA LEU A 288 39.51 5.46 3.73
C LEU A 288 40.70 4.84 3.00
N SER A 289 41.62 4.18 3.71
CA SER A 289 42.66 3.35 3.07
C SER A 289 42.07 2.12 2.35
N ASP A 290 40.85 1.71 2.71
CA ASP A 290 40.10 0.68 1.99
C ASP A 290 39.40 1.31 0.76
N ARG A 291 39.76 0.80 -0.42
CA ARG A 291 39.20 1.23 -1.70
C ARG A 291 37.68 1.06 -1.77
N ASP A 292 37.11 0.05 -1.12
CA ASP A 292 35.66 -0.14 -1.09
C ASP A 292 34.98 0.95 -0.24
N VAL A 293 35.58 1.35 0.88
CA VAL A 293 35.07 2.44 1.74
C VAL A 293 35.21 3.79 1.03
N GLU A 294 36.34 4.03 0.35
CA GLU A 294 36.57 5.25 -0.44
C GLU A 294 35.54 5.39 -1.58
N ASN A 295 35.39 4.35 -2.41
CA ASN A 295 34.45 4.33 -3.53
C ASN A 295 33.00 4.50 -3.06
N TRP A 296 32.63 3.82 -1.97
CA TRP A 296 31.30 3.95 -1.39
C TRP A 296 31.05 5.36 -0.85
N SER A 297 32.03 5.93 -0.14
CA SER A 297 31.95 7.31 0.37
C SER A 297 31.81 8.33 -0.76
N ALA A 298 32.55 8.16 -1.86
CA ALA A 298 32.42 8.98 -3.05
C ALA A 298 31.01 8.86 -3.66
N ALA A 299 30.48 7.64 -3.77
CA ALA A 299 29.12 7.41 -4.28
C ALA A 299 28.06 8.11 -3.43
N VAL A 300 28.16 8.04 -2.09
CA VAL A 300 27.26 8.74 -1.16
C VAL A 300 27.29 10.25 -1.38
N ASN A 301 28.48 10.86 -1.55
CA ASN A 301 28.60 12.30 -1.82
C ASN A 301 27.96 12.70 -3.15
N THR A 302 28.19 11.93 -4.21
CA THR A 302 27.58 12.19 -5.52
C THR A 302 26.06 12.05 -5.46
N THR A 303 25.56 11.02 -4.77
CA THR A 303 24.12 10.82 -4.57
C THR A 303 23.48 11.96 -3.78
N GLN A 304 24.11 12.43 -2.69
CA GLN A 304 23.64 13.60 -1.95
C GLN A 304 23.58 14.84 -2.85
N THR A 305 24.67 15.14 -3.56
CA THR A 305 24.76 16.31 -4.45
C THR A 305 23.69 16.29 -5.54
N ALA A 306 23.47 15.13 -6.17
CA ALA A 306 22.44 14.96 -7.19
C ALA A 306 21.04 15.12 -6.60
N ALA A 307 20.77 14.51 -5.44
CA ALA A 307 19.48 14.60 -4.76
C ALA A 307 19.15 16.03 -4.33
N ASP A 308 20.10 16.77 -3.76
CA ASP A 308 19.93 18.17 -3.36
C ASP A 308 19.59 19.06 -4.56
N ARG A 309 20.27 18.87 -5.70
CA ARG A 309 19.98 19.61 -6.94
C ARG A 309 18.59 19.27 -7.49
N LEU A 310 18.22 17.99 -7.52
CA LEU A 310 16.89 17.55 -7.97
C LEU A 310 15.76 18.13 -7.10
N VAL A 311 15.93 18.09 -5.77
CA VAL A 311 14.98 18.70 -4.84
C VAL A 311 14.93 20.21 -5.02
N ALA A 312 16.06 20.91 -5.18
CA ALA A 312 16.08 22.34 -5.45
C ALA A 312 15.31 22.72 -6.74
N MET A 313 15.44 21.92 -7.81
CA MET A 313 14.66 22.11 -9.04
C MET A 313 13.16 21.91 -8.79
N LEU A 314 12.76 20.85 -8.08
CA LEU A 314 11.35 20.56 -7.78
C LEU A 314 10.72 21.58 -6.82
N VAL A 315 11.47 22.06 -5.84
CA VAL A 315 11.03 23.09 -4.89
C VAL A 315 10.79 24.41 -5.60
N SER A 316 11.66 24.78 -6.55
CA SER A 316 11.61 26.08 -7.24
C SER A 316 10.65 26.15 -8.43
N ASP A 317 10.46 25.07 -9.19
CA ASP A 317 9.73 25.07 -10.45
C ASP A 317 8.39 24.29 -10.38
N SER A 318 7.26 25.01 -10.44
CA SER A 318 5.93 24.40 -10.45
C SER A 318 5.58 23.68 -11.75
N ASP A 319 6.13 24.09 -12.89
CA ASP A 319 5.85 23.45 -14.17
C ASP A 319 6.64 22.14 -14.33
N LEU A 320 7.84 22.08 -13.75
CA LEU A 320 8.57 20.83 -13.58
C LEU A 320 7.80 19.86 -12.68
N ARG A 321 7.24 20.33 -11.56
CA ARG A 321 6.37 19.50 -10.69
C ARG A 321 5.14 18.98 -11.43
N LYS A 322 4.49 19.81 -12.25
CA LYS A 322 3.36 19.38 -13.09
C LYS A 322 3.78 18.37 -14.16
N TRP A 323 4.97 18.52 -14.75
CA TRP A 323 5.49 17.61 -15.77
C TRP A 323 5.82 16.23 -15.20
N VAL A 324 6.53 16.20 -14.07
CA VAL A 324 6.81 14.96 -13.34
C VAL A 324 5.52 14.33 -12.80
N ARG A 325 4.48 15.16 -12.57
CA ARG A 325 3.20 14.85 -11.90
C ARG A 325 3.46 14.38 -10.46
N THR A 326 2.46 14.34 -9.60
CA THR A 326 2.54 13.66 -8.28
C THR A 326 2.74 12.14 -8.40
N GLY A 327 2.95 11.62 -9.60
CA GLY A 327 3.18 10.22 -9.90
C GLY A 327 4.66 9.85 -9.88
N TYR A 328 4.93 8.56 -10.09
CA TYR A 328 6.29 8.05 -10.14
C TYR A 328 7.02 8.44 -11.42
N PHE A 329 8.31 8.68 -11.29
CA PHE A 329 9.24 8.91 -12.39
C PHE A 329 10.54 8.13 -12.20
N SER A 330 11.18 7.79 -13.31
CA SER A 330 12.52 7.21 -13.40
C SER A 330 13.23 7.82 -14.60
N ALA A 331 14.56 7.74 -14.64
CA ALA A 331 15.34 8.33 -15.72
C ALA A 331 14.87 7.83 -17.11
N GLY A 332 14.62 6.53 -17.24
CA GLY A 332 14.10 5.95 -18.49
C GLY A 332 12.72 6.46 -18.89
N ARG A 333 11.81 6.70 -17.94
CA ARG A 333 10.48 7.25 -18.25
C ARG A 333 10.56 8.71 -18.69
N LEU A 334 11.40 9.50 -18.04
CA LEU A 334 11.62 10.90 -18.41
C LEU A 334 12.25 11.01 -19.81
N GLN A 335 13.21 10.13 -20.12
CA GLN A 335 13.78 10.00 -21.48
C GLN A 335 12.68 9.70 -22.50
N GLN A 336 11.79 8.74 -22.22
CA GLN A 336 10.65 8.43 -23.10
C GLN A 336 9.72 9.63 -23.29
N TRP A 337 9.36 10.35 -22.22
CA TRP A 337 8.52 11.56 -22.33
C TRP A 337 9.15 12.66 -23.17
N LEU A 338 10.47 12.86 -23.05
CA LEU A 338 11.20 13.81 -23.90
C LEU A 338 11.17 13.40 -25.39
N LEU A 339 11.32 12.11 -25.68
CA LEU A 339 11.24 11.57 -27.03
C LEU A 339 9.80 11.61 -27.58
N GLU A 340 8.80 11.38 -26.73
CA GLU A 340 7.37 11.48 -27.08
C GLU A 340 6.97 12.91 -27.41
N GLU A 341 7.49 13.89 -26.67
CA GLU A 341 7.27 15.31 -26.90
C GLU A 341 7.88 15.79 -28.22
N ARG A 342 9.08 15.31 -28.58
CA ARG A 342 9.77 15.69 -29.82
C ARG A 342 9.31 14.92 -31.06
N TYR A 343 8.92 13.66 -30.91
CA TYR A 343 8.59 12.76 -32.01
C TYR A 343 7.23 12.08 -31.81
N PRO A 344 6.09 12.78 -31.79
CA PRO A 344 4.78 12.20 -31.47
C PRO A 344 4.35 11.10 -32.47
N LEU A 345 3.68 10.03 -31.99
CA LEU A 345 3.11 8.96 -32.82
C LEU A 345 1.58 8.83 -32.59
N PRO A 346 0.77 8.53 -33.63
CA PRO A 346 -0.70 8.42 -33.51
C PRO A 346 -1.20 7.30 -32.61
N GLU A 347 -0.42 6.22 -32.45
CA GLU A 347 -0.80 4.97 -31.74
C GLU A 347 -0.21 4.85 -30.32
N ASP A 348 0.34 5.91 -29.73
CA ASP A 348 0.80 5.92 -28.32
C ASP A 348 -0.38 5.74 -27.30
N GLN A 349 -1.53 5.18 -27.72
CA GLN A 349 -2.72 4.93 -26.87
C GLN A 349 -2.98 3.48 -26.50
N ASP A 350 -2.60 2.45 -27.28
CA ASP A 350 -2.82 1.05 -26.89
C ASP A 350 -1.81 0.13 -27.61
N GLY A 351 -0.97 -0.57 -26.83
CA GLY A 351 0.02 -1.50 -27.39
C GLY A 351 -0.64 -2.77 -27.96
N ILE A 352 -0.44 -3.02 -29.25
CA ILE A 352 -0.13 -4.29 -29.96
C ILE A 352 -0.19 -4.02 -31.50
N GLU A 353 0.96 -4.18 -32.19
CA GLU A 353 1.33 -4.44 -33.62
C GLU A 353 0.45 -3.98 -34.83
N PRO A 354 1.01 -3.73 -36.06
CA PRO A 354 2.26 -4.24 -36.66
C PRO A 354 3.25 -3.20 -37.25
N GLU A 355 4.50 -3.64 -37.53
CA GLU A 355 5.64 -2.81 -37.97
C GLU A 355 5.50 -2.12 -39.35
N ASN A 356 4.43 -2.39 -40.11
CA ASN A 356 4.33 -2.00 -41.53
C ASN A 356 3.13 -1.10 -41.90
N SER A 357 2.38 -0.57 -40.95
CA SER A 357 1.33 0.44 -41.21
C SER A 357 1.66 1.76 -40.52
N GLY A 358 1.83 2.82 -41.32
CA GLY A 358 2.04 4.20 -40.87
C GLY A 358 2.55 5.10 -42.00
N SER A 359 2.32 6.41 -41.91
CA SER A 359 2.84 7.39 -42.87
C SER A 359 4.38 7.41 -42.89
N ALA A 360 5.01 7.90 -43.98
CA ALA A 360 6.48 7.96 -44.07
C ALA A 360 7.14 8.75 -42.92
N ASN A 361 6.45 9.79 -42.42
CA ASN A 361 6.87 10.55 -41.25
C ASN A 361 6.80 9.71 -39.97
N GLU A 362 5.72 8.93 -39.76
CA GLU A 362 5.60 8.04 -38.59
C GLU A 362 6.70 6.98 -38.54
N GLN A 363 7.09 6.43 -39.69
CA GLN A 363 8.19 5.48 -39.78
C GLN A 363 9.54 6.13 -39.43
N LEU A 364 9.77 7.36 -39.89
CA LEU A 364 10.96 8.14 -39.53
C LEU A 364 11.00 8.47 -38.02
N HIS A 365 9.87 8.89 -37.45
CA HIS A 365 9.73 9.14 -36.00
C HIS A 365 9.99 7.86 -35.19
N ARG A 366 9.45 6.71 -35.59
CA ARG A 366 9.72 5.40 -34.96
C ARG A 366 11.21 5.04 -35.01
N LYS A 367 11.85 5.21 -36.17
CA LYS A 367 13.28 4.92 -36.34
C LYS A 367 14.15 5.83 -35.47
N ARG A 368 13.91 7.14 -35.48
CA ARG A 368 14.64 8.11 -34.64
C ARG A 368 14.44 7.87 -33.14
N ARG A 369 13.21 7.57 -32.71
CA ARG A 369 12.94 7.18 -31.31
C ARG A 369 13.77 5.96 -30.89
N ARG A 370 13.84 4.91 -31.73
CA ARG A 370 14.66 3.71 -31.44
C ARG A 370 16.15 4.06 -31.33
N GLU A 371 16.71 4.77 -32.31
CA GLU A 371 18.13 5.17 -32.32
C GLU A 371 18.51 6.01 -31.08
N LEU A 372 17.71 7.03 -30.75
CA LEU A 372 17.98 7.89 -29.59
C LEU A 372 17.74 7.18 -28.26
N SER A 373 16.75 6.29 -28.18
CA SER A 373 16.54 5.46 -27.00
C SER A 373 17.77 4.60 -26.71
N GLU A 374 18.36 3.97 -27.73
CA GLU A 374 19.58 3.16 -27.56
C GLU A 374 20.76 3.99 -27.03
N VAL A 375 20.96 5.22 -27.55
CA VAL A 375 22.02 6.13 -27.08
C VAL A 375 21.78 6.56 -25.63
N LEU A 376 20.55 6.95 -25.29
CA LEU A 376 20.18 7.39 -23.95
C LEU A 376 20.19 6.25 -22.92
N ASP A 377 19.82 5.04 -23.33
CA ASP A 377 19.91 3.82 -22.53
C ASP A 377 21.39 3.48 -22.25
N ALA A 378 22.26 3.54 -23.26
CA ALA A 378 23.69 3.32 -23.10
C ALA A 378 24.35 4.35 -22.16
N PHE A 379 23.94 5.62 -22.24
CA PHE A 379 24.37 6.66 -21.31
C PHE A 379 23.86 6.39 -19.88
N ARG A 380 22.58 6.03 -19.70
CA ARG A 380 21.99 5.73 -18.38
C ARG A 380 22.68 4.56 -17.69
N ASP A 381 23.15 3.56 -18.46
CA ASP A 381 23.91 2.42 -17.93
C ASP A 381 25.34 2.80 -17.49
N ASN A 382 25.86 3.93 -17.96
CA ASN A 382 27.22 4.42 -17.68
C ASN A 382 27.34 5.96 -17.66
N PRO A 383 26.65 6.66 -16.74
CA PRO A 383 26.54 8.13 -16.78
C PRO A 383 27.84 8.87 -16.41
N PHE A 384 28.82 8.15 -15.86
CA PHE A 384 30.13 8.69 -15.45
C PHE A 384 31.27 8.23 -16.36
N GLY A 385 31.01 7.37 -17.35
CA GLY A 385 32.06 6.88 -18.25
C GLY A 385 33.03 5.85 -17.63
N ASP A 386 32.74 5.36 -16.42
CA ASP A 386 33.61 4.43 -15.67
C ASP A 386 33.72 3.03 -16.32
N ARG A 387 32.81 2.69 -17.25
CA ARG A 387 32.78 1.42 -18.02
C ARG A 387 33.13 1.64 -19.51
N ARG A 388 33.76 0.66 -20.19
CA ARG A 388 34.33 0.83 -21.56
C ARG A 388 33.31 1.14 -22.67
N THR A 389 33.78 1.96 -23.62
CA THR A 389 33.20 2.43 -24.91
C THR A 389 31.88 3.19 -24.83
N ALA A 390 31.94 4.45 -24.37
CA ALA A 390 30.93 5.44 -24.71
C ALA A 390 31.05 5.78 -26.21
N THR A 391 29.91 5.90 -26.90
CA THR A 391 29.85 6.55 -28.22
C THR A 391 30.27 8.02 -28.10
N GLY A 392 30.56 8.70 -29.23
CA GLY A 392 30.94 10.12 -29.21
C GLY A 392 29.94 11.00 -28.42
N ILE A 393 28.65 10.81 -28.67
CA ILE A 393 27.54 11.50 -27.98
C ILE A 393 27.47 11.11 -26.50
N GLY A 394 27.67 9.84 -26.14
CA GLY A 394 27.68 9.40 -24.74
C GLY A 394 28.79 10.03 -23.89
N THR A 395 29.94 10.32 -24.52
CA THR A 395 31.07 11.02 -23.86
C THR A 395 30.74 12.47 -23.55
N GLU A 396 30.03 13.13 -24.47
CA GLU A 396 29.56 14.51 -24.29
C GLU A 396 28.52 14.62 -23.17
N LEU A 397 27.55 13.69 -23.13
CA LEU A 397 26.55 13.61 -22.05
C LEU A 397 27.19 13.33 -20.69
N THR A 398 28.22 12.48 -20.65
CA THR A 398 29.00 12.20 -19.44
C THR A 398 29.71 13.46 -18.93
N GLY A 399 30.37 14.20 -19.81
CA GLY A 399 31.03 15.46 -19.47
C GLY A 399 30.06 16.52 -18.95
N LEU A 400 28.92 16.69 -19.63
CA LEU A 400 27.85 17.60 -19.21
C LEU A 400 27.28 17.24 -17.84
N THR A 401 27.08 15.95 -17.57
CA THR A 401 26.60 15.46 -16.28
C THR A 401 27.59 15.76 -15.14
N GLY A 402 28.89 15.60 -15.41
CA GLY A 402 29.94 15.99 -14.46
C GLY A 402 29.92 17.50 -14.14
N GLU A 403 29.72 18.34 -15.16
CA GLU A 403 29.56 19.78 -14.96
C GLU A 403 28.32 20.11 -14.13
N LEU A 404 27.19 19.48 -14.45
CA LEU A 404 25.92 19.63 -13.73
C LEU A 404 25.95 19.12 -12.29
N LEU A 405 26.94 18.31 -11.89
CA LEU A 405 27.08 17.85 -10.50
C LEU A 405 28.06 18.72 -9.70
N HIS A 406 29.17 19.12 -10.31
CA HIS A 406 30.32 19.64 -9.57
C HIS A 406 30.72 21.08 -9.89
N THR A 407 30.23 21.66 -10.99
CA THR A 407 30.63 23.04 -11.35
C THR A 407 29.69 24.09 -10.76
N ASN A 408 30.26 25.26 -10.48
CA ASN A 408 29.57 26.46 -10.00
C ASN A 408 29.28 27.50 -11.11
N TYR A 409 29.76 27.26 -12.34
CA TYR A 409 29.63 28.19 -13.47
C TYR A 409 28.32 27.96 -14.26
N ARG A 410 27.19 28.31 -13.65
CA ARG A 410 25.85 28.05 -14.20
C ARG A 410 25.61 28.57 -15.62
N ALA A 411 26.17 29.72 -15.99
CA ALA A 411 25.95 30.32 -17.32
C ALA A 411 26.53 29.46 -18.46
N ARG A 412 27.79 29.00 -18.30
CA ARG A 412 28.50 28.21 -19.31
C ARG A 412 27.91 26.81 -19.44
N THR A 413 27.58 26.16 -18.32
CA THR A 413 26.95 24.83 -18.34
C THR A 413 25.57 24.89 -19.00
N ARG A 414 24.83 25.99 -18.84
CA ARG A 414 23.53 26.20 -19.50
C ARG A 414 23.65 26.41 -21.01
N GLU A 415 24.68 27.13 -21.47
CA GLU A 415 24.97 27.30 -22.89
C GLU A 415 25.32 25.96 -23.55
N ARG A 416 26.23 25.20 -22.92
CA ARG A 416 26.59 23.85 -23.37
C ARG A 416 25.41 22.88 -23.36
N LEU A 417 24.56 22.94 -22.33
CA LEU A 417 23.31 22.16 -22.28
C LEU A 417 22.41 22.45 -23.48
N ARG A 418 22.30 23.72 -23.91
CA ARG A 418 21.51 24.12 -25.08
C ARG A 418 22.09 23.52 -26.35
N GLU A 419 23.40 23.62 -26.56
CA GLU A 419 24.09 23.06 -27.74
C GLU A 419 23.87 21.54 -27.86
N VAL A 420 24.07 20.81 -26.76
CA VAL A 420 23.91 19.35 -26.72
C VAL A 420 22.46 18.94 -27.02
N ILE A 421 21.47 19.62 -26.45
CA ILE A 421 20.05 19.29 -26.68
C ILE A 421 19.66 19.60 -28.14
N CYS A 422 20.09 20.74 -28.68
CA CYS A 422 19.79 21.12 -30.06
C CYS A 422 20.34 20.10 -31.05
N SER A 423 21.58 19.64 -30.83
CA SER A 423 22.21 18.59 -31.64
C SER A 423 21.54 17.22 -31.46
N LEU A 424 21.26 16.82 -30.22
CA LEU A 424 20.74 15.49 -29.90
C LEU A 424 19.31 15.26 -30.40
N LEU A 425 18.44 16.28 -30.30
CA LEU A 425 17.02 16.20 -30.69
C LEU A 425 16.73 16.79 -32.08
N ASP A 426 17.76 17.18 -32.84
CA ASP A 426 17.65 17.79 -34.16
C ASP A 426 16.66 18.98 -34.14
N LEU A 427 16.96 19.97 -33.29
CA LEU A 427 16.12 21.15 -33.06
C LEU A 427 16.49 22.35 -33.93
N ASP A 428 17.70 22.36 -34.52
CA ASP A 428 18.20 23.52 -35.25
C ASP A 428 17.27 23.94 -36.39
N GLY A 429 16.74 22.97 -37.14
CA GLY A 429 15.78 23.22 -38.23
C GLY A 429 14.36 23.62 -37.79
N LEU A 430 14.04 23.51 -36.49
CA LEU A 430 12.78 23.97 -35.87
C LEU A 430 12.93 25.35 -35.21
N LEU A 431 14.15 25.71 -34.83
CA LEU A 431 14.49 26.96 -34.15
C LEU A 431 14.99 28.06 -35.11
N GLU A 432 15.08 27.75 -36.41
CA GLU A 432 15.41 28.76 -37.43
C GLU A 432 14.44 29.95 -37.35
N PRO A 433 14.93 31.20 -37.29
CA PRO A 433 14.08 32.40 -37.31
C PRO A 433 13.53 32.69 -38.72
N THR A 434 13.22 31.65 -39.50
CA THR A 434 12.65 31.70 -40.85
C THR A 434 11.17 31.29 -40.80
N GLU A 435 10.39 31.72 -41.80
CA GLU A 435 8.97 31.35 -41.94
C GLU A 435 8.79 29.82 -42.00
N LYS A 436 9.71 29.13 -42.68
CA LYS A 436 9.78 27.67 -42.76
C LYS A 436 10.05 26.98 -41.42
N GLY A 437 10.86 27.57 -40.54
CA GLY A 437 11.09 27.06 -39.19
C GLY A 437 9.83 27.11 -38.33
N ARG A 438 9.08 28.23 -38.43
CA ARG A 438 7.79 28.41 -37.75
C ARG A 438 6.71 27.46 -38.28
N GLU A 439 6.65 27.24 -39.59
CA GLU A 439 5.75 26.26 -40.21
C GLU A 439 6.04 24.83 -39.71
N ARG A 440 7.31 24.40 -39.69
CA ARG A 440 7.69 23.07 -39.18
C ARG A 440 7.37 22.89 -37.68
N TYR A 441 7.51 23.94 -36.88
CA TYR A 441 7.12 23.90 -35.48
C TYR A 441 5.59 23.83 -35.31
N ALA A 442 4.85 24.56 -36.14
CA ALA A 442 3.39 24.47 -36.18
C ALA A 442 2.91 23.07 -36.60
N GLU A 443 3.52 22.46 -37.61
CA GLU A 443 3.25 21.07 -38.04
C GLU A 443 3.50 20.06 -36.90
N LEU A 444 4.62 20.21 -36.17
CA LEU A 444 4.92 19.37 -35.00
C LEU A 444 3.86 19.54 -33.90
N ARG A 445 3.42 20.78 -33.66
CA ARG A 445 2.37 21.09 -32.69
C ARG A 445 1.03 20.47 -33.11
N ASP A 446 0.65 20.58 -34.36
CA ASP A 446 -0.60 20.00 -34.88
C ASP A 446 -0.58 18.46 -34.81
N LEU A 447 0.57 17.85 -35.11
CA LEU A 447 0.82 16.41 -34.93
C LEU A 447 0.72 15.99 -33.46
N ALA A 448 1.27 16.77 -32.53
CA ALA A 448 1.21 16.50 -31.10
C ALA A 448 -0.20 16.72 -30.49
N GLU A 449 -0.96 17.68 -31.01
CA GLU A 449 -2.34 17.99 -30.61
C GLU A 449 -3.38 17.07 -31.29
N GLY A 450 -2.97 16.37 -32.35
CA GLY A 450 -3.77 15.37 -33.06
C GLY A 450 -4.84 15.96 -33.97
N ASP A 451 -4.64 17.19 -34.46
CA ASP A 451 -5.55 17.87 -35.39
C ASP A 451 -5.03 17.65 -36.82
N GLN A 452 -5.59 16.66 -37.53
CA GLN A 452 -5.38 16.58 -38.97
C GLN A 452 -6.17 17.70 -39.63
N GLY A 453 -5.51 18.83 -39.88
CA GLY A 453 -6.03 19.92 -40.67
C GLY A 453 -6.49 19.42 -42.04
N GLN A 454 -7.79 19.54 -42.30
CA GLN A 454 -8.35 19.53 -43.65
C GLN A 454 -7.77 20.71 -44.43
N SER A 455 -6.78 20.46 -45.28
CA SER A 455 -6.45 21.38 -46.36
C SER A 455 -6.00 20.60 -47.58
N THR A 456 -6.93 20.36 -48.50
CA THR A 456 -6.82 20.72 -49.93
C THR A 456 -7.98 20.11 -50.74
N THR A 457 -8.81 21.01 -51.30
CA THR A 457 -9.52 20.88 -52.60
C THR A 457 -10.31 19.58 -52.89
N ARG A 458 -11.59 19.52 -52.49
CA ARG A 458 -12.61 18.72 -53.20
C ARG A 458 -13.94 19.48 -53.33
N GLN A 459 -14.46 19.50 -54.55
CA GLN A 459 -15.76 20.05 -54.96
C GLN A 459 -16.94 19.42 -54.19
N PRO A 460 -18.08 20.13 -54.08
CA PRO A 460 -19.23 19.65 -53.34
C PRO A 460 -19.93 18.54 -54.14
N SER A 461 -20.02 17.34 -53.56
CA SER A 461 -21.04 16.37 -53.98
C SER A 461 -21.57 15.61 -52.78
N ASP A 462 -22.89 15.52 -52.75
CA ASP A 462 -23.73 15.00 -51.70
C ASP A 462 -23.41 13.54 -51.34
N ARG A 463 -23.27 13.27 -50.03
CA ARG A 463 -23.96 12.19 -49.31
C ARG A 463 -23.59 12.17 -47.83
N ALA A 464 -24.62 12.20 -46.99
CA ALA A 464 -24.55 12.17 -45.54
C ALA A 464 -23.87 10.90 -45.00
N THR A 465 -22.92 11.08 -44.09
CA THR A 465 -22.38 10.04 -43.19
C THR A 465 -22.24 10.63 -41.78
N PRO A 466 -22.44 9.83 -40.72
CA PRO A 466 -22.70 10.35 -39.38
C PRO A 466 -21.43 10.93 -38.74
N LYS A 467 -21.58 12.09 -38.08
CA LYS A 467 -20.56 12.77 -37.28
C LYS A 467 -19.95 11.80 -36.26
N ARG A 468 -18.68 11.43 -36.46
CA ARG A 468 -17.87 10.66 -35.51
C ARG A 468 -17.69 11.50 -34.24
N ARG A 469 -18.27 11.06 -33.12
CA ARG A 469 -18.20 11.72 -31.80
C ARG A 469 -16.74 11.92 -31.38
N GLU A 470 -16.35 13.17 -31.15
CA GLU A 470 -15.06 13.54 -30.56
C GLU A 470 -14.93 12.95 -29.15
N THR A 471 -14.03 11.97 -28.99
CA THR A 471 -13.71 11.38 -27.70
C THR A 471 -12.91 12.34 -26.82
N LYS A 472 -13.49 12.71 -25.67
CA LYS A 472 -12.98 13.60 -24.60
C LYS A 472 -11.64 13.17 -23.94
N ARG A 473 -10.89 12.19 -24.48
CA ARG A 473 -9.54 11.79 -24.01
C ARG A 473 -8.42 12.78 -24.41
N ARG A 474 -8.70 13.74 -25.32
CA ARG A 474 -7.73 14.70 -25.89
C ARG A 474 -7.13 15.76 -24.91
N LYS A 475 -7.59 15.87 -23.65
CA LYS A 475 -7.24 17.02 -22.77
C LYS A 475 -6.02 16.85 -21.84
N THR A 476 -5.25 15.76 -21.90
CA THR A 476 -4.26 15.44 -20.83
C THR A 476 -2.78 15.42 -21.26
N LYS A 477 -2.44 15.79 -22.50
CA LYS A 477 -1.05 16.13 -22.87
C LYS A 477 -0.87 17.65 -22.74
N SER A 478 0.20 18.11 -22.10
CA SER A 478 0.51 19.55 -22.06
C SER A 478 0.69 20.05 -23.49
N ARG A 479 -0.09 21.06 -23.90
CA ARG A 479 0.09 21.70 -25.21
C ARG A 479 1.52 22.24 -25.31
N LEU A 480 2.15 22.04 -26.46
CA LEU A 480 3.44 22.66 -26.75
C LEU A 480 3.28 24.19 -26.67
N PRO A 481 4.23 24.93 -26.06
CA PRO A 481 4.18 26.38 -26.00
C PRO A 481 4.08 27.02 -27.40
N GLU A 482 3.44 28.19 -27.52
CA GLU A 482 3.36 28.91 -28.80
C GLU A 482 4.73 29.43 -29.27
N ASP A 483 5.61 29.77 -28.33
CA ASP A 483 6.95 30.27 -28.59
C ASP A 483 7.99 29.12 -28.54
N PRO A 484 8.71 28.83 -29.65
CA PRO A 484 9.78 27.83 -29.68
C PRO A 484 10.88 28.08 -28.64
N GLU A 485 11.19 29.34 -28.29
CA GLU A 485 12.22 29.65 -27.28
C GLU A 485 11.77 29.30 -25.85
N VAL A 486 10.47 29.40 -25.56
CA VAL A 486 9.89 28.94 -24.28
C VAL A 486 9.93 27.41 -24.22
N TRP A 487 9.64 26.73 -25.32
CA TRP A 487 9.73 25.27 -25.41
C TRP A 487 11.16 24.77 -25.17
N VAL A 488 12.17 25.37 -25.81
CA VAL A 488 13.58 24.99 -25.58
C VAL A 488 13.99 25.19 -24.12
N LYS A 489 13.58 26.29 -23.48
CA LYS A 489 13.86 26.50 -22.05
C LYS A 489 13.25 25.42 -21.18
N LEU A 490 12.02 24.99 -21.47
CA LEU A 490 11.36 23.89 -20.75
C LEU A 490 12.07 22.55 -21.01
N LEU A 491 12.44 22.25 -22.26
CA LEU A 491 13.21 21.06 -22.61
C LEU A 491 14.56 21.03 -21.90
N MET A 492 15.26 22.16 -21.80
CA MET A 492 16.53 22.27 -21.07
C MET A 492 16.36 21.89 -19.60
N ILE A 493 15.36 22.45 -18.90
CA ILE A 493 15.10 22.13 -17.48
C ILE A 493 14.75 20.65 -17.31
N ARG A 494 13.88 20.11 -18.19
CA ARG A 494 13.46 18.71 -18.17
C ARG A 494 14.62 17.75 -18.47
N PHE A 495 15.51 18.11 -19.40
CA PHE A 495 16.68 17.32 -19.76
C PHE A 495 17.75 17.38 -18.66
N GLU A 496 18.04 18.56 -18.09
CA GLU A 496 18.91 18.72 -16.92
C GLU A 496 18.46 17.82 -15.76
N PHE A 497 17.15 17.87 -15.44
CA PHE A 497 16.55 17.01 -14.43
C PHE A 497 16.73 15.52 -14.75
N THR A 498 16.54 15.13 -16.02
CA THR A 498 16.72 13.75 -16.49
C THR A 498 18.17 13.28 -16.39
N LEU A 499 19.16 14.13 -16.70
CA LEU A 499 20.59 13.82 -16.56
C LEU A 499 21.01 13.63 -15.10
N LEU A 500 20.57 14.54 -14.22
CA LEU A 500 20.84 14.43 -12.78
C LEU A 500 20.23 13.15 -12.19
N LEU A 501 19.02 12.78 -12.63
CA LEU A 501 18.38 11.53 -12.22
C LEU A 501 19.13 10.30 -12.76
N SER A 502 19.59 10.37 -14.01
CA SER A 502 20.41 9.32 -14.64
C SER A 502 21.75 9.12 -13.91
N ALA A 503 22.29 10.16 -13.27
CA ALA A 503 23.48 10.08 -12.43
C ALA A 503 23.17 9.53 -11.02
N LEU A 504 22.03 9.92 -10.45
CA LEU A 504 21.58 9.49 -9.13
C LEU A 504 21.32 7.98 -9.07
N GLU A 505 20.59 7.43 -10.05
CA GLU A 505 20.14 6.03 -10.06
C GLU A 505 21.28 5.01 -9.91
N PRO A 506 22.35 5.03 -10.74
CA PRO A 506 23.43 4.06 -10.63
C PRO A 506 24.29 4.23 -9.38
N ARG A 507 24.48 5.48 -8.89
CA ARG A 507 25.23 5.71 -7.64
C ARG A 507 24.45 5.21 -6.43
N LEU A 508 23.13 5.40 -6.42
CA LEU A 508 22.27 4.83 -5.39
C LEU A 508 22.25 3.29 -5.45
N ALA A 509 22.25 2.71 -6.66
CA ALA A 509 22.40 1.27 -6.83
C ALA A 509 23.77 0.76 -6.34
N LEU A 510 24.85 1.53 -6.54
CA LEU A 510 26.20 1.21 -6.07
C LEU A 510 26.31 1.28 -4.55
N ILE A 511 25.78 2.34 -3.92
CA ILE A 511 25.71 2.49 -2.44
C ILE A 511 25.07 1.25 -1.84
N ASN A 512 23.99 0.79 -2.45
CA ASN A 512 23.32 -0.43 -2.05
C ASN A 512 24.20 -1.67 -2.29
N ALA A 513 24.69 -1.91 -3.51
CA ALA A 513 25.47 -3.10 -3.83
C ALA A 513 26.73 -3.26 -2.96
N MET A 514 27.39 -2.16 -2.59
CA MET A 514 28.60 -2.15 -1.78
C MET A 514 28.34 -2.21 -0.27
N TRP A 515 27.11 -1.95 0.19
CA TRP A 515 26.77 -1.90 1.61
C TRP A 515 27.29 -3.09 2.43
N PRO A 516 27.14 -4.36 2.01
CA PRO A 516 27.60 -5.50 2.80
C PRO A 516 29.13 -5.55 2.97
N ARG A 517 29.88 -4.93 2.05
CA ARG A 517 31.35 -4.87 2.11
C ARG A 517 31.81 -3.79 3.08
N VAL A 518 31.16 -2.62 3.05
CA VAL A 518 31.55 -1.48 3.90
C VAL A 518 30.93 -1.50 5.29
N SER A 519 29.86 -2.28 5.51
CA SER A 519 29.12 -2.25 6.77
C SER A 519 29.96 -2.62 7.98
N SER A 520 30.90 -3.56 7.82
CA SER A 520 31.83 -3.94 8.89
C SER A 520 32.86 -2.84 9.16
N ALA A 521 33.42 -2.23 8.11
CA ALA A 521 34.47 -1.22 8.22
C ALA A 521 33.96 0.10 8.81
N LEU A 522 32.75 0.51 8.44
CA LEU A 522 32.11 1.74 8.90
C LEU A 522 31.12 1.52 10.05
N ASN A 523 31.09 0.32 10.65
CA ASN A 523 30.17 -0.05 11.73
C ASN A 523 28.70 0.34 11.41
N LEU A 524 28.33 0.28 10.12
CA LEU A 524 27.01 0.68 9.65
C LEU A 524 25.99 -0.33 10.17
N GLY A 525 24.87 0.19 10.69
CA GLY A 525 23.74 -0.61 11.16
C GLY A 525 22.94 -1.24 10.01
N PHE A 526 21.71 -1.62 10.34
CA PHE A 526 20.74 -2.07 9.34
C PHE A 526 20.47 -0.95 8.34
N ASN A 527 20.45 -1.28 7.04
CA ASN A 527 20.09 -0.34 5.98
C ASN A 527 18.61 -0.50 5.66
N GLU A 528 17.82 0.55 5.84
CA GLU A 528 16.40 0.54 5.49
C GLU A 528 16.14 0.26 3.99
N MET A 529 17.11 0.55 3.11
CA MET A 529 17.09 0.20 1.67
C MET A 529 17.31 -1.30 1.39
N TYR A 530 17.86 -2.07 2.34
CA TYR A 530 18.03 -3.53 2.24
C TYR A 530 16.81 -4.26 2.80
N ARG A 531 15.70 -4.29 2.06
CA ARG A 531 14.56 -5.16 2.45
C ARG A 531 14.40 -6.44 1.66
N ARG A 532 15.28 -6.71 0.68
CA ARG A 532 15.53 -8.10 0.28
C ARG A 532 16.76 -8.58 1.03
N PRO A 533 16.60 -9.32 2.13
CA PRO A 533 17.64 -10.22 2.57
C PRO A 533 18.16 -11.04 1.39
N PRO A 534 19.48 -11.03 1.10
CA PRO A 534 20.04 -11.86 0.05
C PRO A 534 19.72 -13.35 0.29
N ASP A 535 19.51 -13.72 1.55
CA ASP A 535 19.09 -15.05 2.02
C ASP A 535 17.78 -15.54 1.36
N TYR A 536 16.85 -14.64 1.00
CA TYR A 536 15.62 -14.99 0.27
C TYR A 536 15.78 -14.94 -1.25
N GLY A 537 17.00 -14.69 -1.73
CA GLY A 537 17.44 -14.70 -3.12
C GLY A 537 16.87 -15.86 -3.96
N PRO A 538 17.01 -17.10 -3.49
CA PRO A 538 16.53 -18.28 -4.21
C PRO A 538 15.01 -18.49 -4.13
N MET A 539 14.34 -17.95 -3.11
CA MET A 539 12.94 -18.25 -2.80
C MET A 539 11.96 -17.23 -3.41
N VAL A 540 12.38 -15.97 -3.51
CA VAL A 540 11.55 -14.88 -4.00
C VAL A 540 11.90 -14.60 -5.45
N PRO A 541 11.01 -14.81 -6.42
CA PRO A 541 11.26 -14.44 -7.80
C PRO A 541 11.64 -12.95 -7.90
N GLU A 542 12.56 -12.63 -8.80
CA GLU A 542 12.90 -11.25 -9.11
C GLU A 542 11.67 -10.47 -9.60
N ALA A 543 11.71 -9.14 -9.44
CA ALA A 543 10.63 -8.29 -9.91
C ALA A 543 10.47 -8.46 -11.44
N PRO A 544 9.24 -8.64 -11.97
CA PRO A 544 9.03 -9.04 -13.35
C PRO A 544 9.52 -8.00 -14.38
N MET A 545 9.52 -6.71 -14.01
CA MET A 545 10.04 -5.60 -14.80
C MET A 545 11.56 -5.38 -14.64
N GLY A 546 12.22 -6.20 -13.83
CA GLY A 546 13.58 -5.98 -13.33
C GLY A 546 13.62 -5.14 -12.05
N ASN A 547 14.82 -4.96 -11.48
CA ASN A 547 15.05 -4.07 -10.34
C ASN A 547 14.88 -2.60 -10.76
N VAL A 548 13.64 -2.17 -10.95
CA VAL A 548 13.30 -0.79 -11.30
C VAL A 548 13.44 0.07 -10.05
N ILE A 549 14.28 1.09 -10.18
CA ILE A 549 14.37 2.20 -9.23
C ILE A 549 13.35 3.26 -9.65
N GLY A 550 12.60 3.76 -8.68
CA GLY A 550 11.64 4.82 -8.90
C GLY A 550 11.75 5.94 -7.88
N PHE A 551 11.32 7.12 -8.29
CA PHE A 551 11.26 8.30 -7.44
C PHE A 551 9.86 8.87 -7.43
N GLN A 552 9.51 9.50 -6.32
CA GLN A 552 8.26 10.21 -6.12
C GLN A 552 8.53 11.44 -5.27
N PHE A 553 7.97 12.59 -5.65
CA PHE A 553 8.05 13.82 -4.87
C PHE A 553 6.69 14.12 -4.26
N LEU A 554 6.61 14.13 -2.94
CA LEU A 554 5.38 14.40 -2.19
C LEU A 554 5.45 15.78 -1.57
N LEU A 555 4.50 16.64 -1.90
CA LEU A 555 4.42 17.99 -1.35
C LEU A 555 3.91 17.98 0.09
N GLU A 556 4.45 18.86 0.92
CA GLU A 556 3.93 19.10 2.27
C GLU A 556 2.75 20.10 2.23
N GLY A 557 1.76 19.88 3.12
CA GLY A 557 0.68 20.84 3.35
C GLY A 557 -0.45 20.87 2.29
N GLY A 558 -0.66 19.78 1.54
CA GLY A 558 -1.79 19.66 0.61
C GLY A 558 -1.47 20.03 -0.85
N PRO A 559 -2.48 20.38 -1.69
CA PRO A 559 -2.30 20.53 -3.13
C PRO A 559 -1.32 21.65 -3.51
N ASP A 560 -0.70 21.52 -4.69
CA ASP A 560 0.26 22.49 -5.24
C ASP A 560 -0.47 23.80 -5.61
N GLN A 561 -0.29 24.84 -4.80
CA GLN A 561 -0.80 26.19 -5.08
C GLN A 561 0.19 27.01 -5.92
N GLY A 562 1.26 26.38 -6.44
CA GLY A 562 2.33 27.04 -7.17
C GLY A 562 3.40 27.64 -6.26
N GLY A 563 4.47 28.16 -6.88
CA GLY A 563 5.59 28.80 -6.18
C GLY A 563 6.54 27.83 -5.47
N VAL A 564 7.25 28.34 -4.45
CA VAL A 564 8.25 27.58 -3.68
C VAL A 564 7.55 26.72 -2.63
N ARG A 565 7.77 25.40 -2.66
CA ARG A 565 7.13 24.45 -1.74
C ARG A 565 8.12 23.38 -1.27
N THR A 566 8.06 23.04 0.01
CA THR A 566 8.79 21.90 0.58
C THR A 566 8.10 20.59 0.21
N GLY A 567 8.89 19.52 0.14
CA GLY A 567 8.38 18.19 -0.17
C GLY A 567 9.40 17.11 0.13
N GLU A 568 8.90 15.89 0.28
CA GLU A 568 9.65 14.67 0.54
C GLU A 568 9.98 13.98 -0.79
N LEU A 569 11.27 13.74 -1.06
CA LEU A 569 11.70 12.90 -2.17
C LEU A 569 11.79 11.45 -1.70
N ARG A 570 10.85 10.62 -2.13
CA ARG A 570 10.83 9.18 -1.87
C ARG A 570 11.51 8.40 -2.98
N PHE A 571 12.30 7.41 -2.58
CA PHE A 571 12.87 6.37 -3.42
C PHE A 571 12.09 5.07 -3.22
N PHE A 572 11.81 4.36 -4.30
CA PHE A 572 11.13 3.08 -4.27
C PHE A 572 11.90 2.04 -5.08
N ARG A 573 11.97 0.82 -4.54
CA ARG A 573 12.62 -0.31 -5.21
C ARG A 573 11.78 -1.57 -5.12
N CYS A 574 11.30 -2.05 -6.25
CA CYS A 574 10.73 -3.38 -6.36
C CYS A 574 11.85 -4.42 -6.46
N SER A 575 12.02 -5.22 -5.41
CA SER A 575 13.09 -6.22 -5.32
C SER A 575 12.63 -7.64 -5.68
N GLY A 576 11.32 -7.90 -5.69
CA GLY A 576 10.79 -9.22 -5.99
C GLY A 576 9.29 -9.36 -5.72
N VAL A 577 8.77 -10.52 -6.08
CA VAL A 577 7.36 -10.89 -5.86
C VAL A 577 7.18 -11.44 -4.44
N GLY A 578 7.07 -10.54 -3.46
CA GLY A 578 7.06 -10.88 -2.03
C GLY A 578 5.98 -11.90 -1.62
N ARG A 579 4.78 -11.82 -2.23
CA ARG A 579 3.68 -12.77 -2.00
C ARG A 579 4.03 -14.25 -2.24
N GLU A 580 5.00 -14.55 -3.10
CA GLU A 580 5.38 -15.94 -3.39
C GLU A 580 6.04 -16.64 -2.19
N LEU A 581 6.54 -15.90 -1.19
CA LEU A 581 7.05 -16.49 0.05
C LEU A 581 6.01 -17.35 0.76
N LEU A 582 4.73 -16.97 0.75
CA LEU A 582 3.65 -17.76 1.36
C LEU A 582 3.53 -19.15 0.73
N ARG A 583 3.73 -19.24 -0.60
CA ARG A 583 3.67 -20.50 -1.35
C ARG A 583 4.96 -21.30 -1.26
N ALA A 584 6.09 -20.64 -1.03
CA ALA A 584 7.39 -21.29 -0.89
C ALA A 584 7.58 -21.96 0.48
N MET A 585 6.92 -21.48 1.54
CA MET A 585 7.07 -21.95 2.94
C MET A 585 7.19 -23.49 3.12
N PRO A 586 6.29 -24.34 2.56
CA PRO A 586 6.37 -25.78 2.78
C PRO A 586 7.62 -26.43 2.21
N GLY A 587 8.11 -25.89 1.09
CA GLY A 587 9.25 -26.45 0.36
C GLY A 587 10.60 -26.02 0.94
N LEU A 588 10.66 -25.00 1.79
CA LEU A 588 11.95 -24.44 2.23
C LEU A 588 12.85 -25.45 2.95
N PRO A 589 12.37 -26.26 3.90
CA PRO A 589 13.24 -27.21 4.60
C PRO A 589 13.75 -28.34 3.69
N THR A 590 13.05 -28.63 2.57
CA THR A 590 13.40 -29.74 1.68
C THR A 590 14.74 -29.55 0.99
N VAL A 591 15.15 -28.28 0.79
CA VAL A 591 16.47 -27.92 0.24
C VAL A 591 17.60 -28.45 1.12
N ASP A 592 17.37 -28.53 2.42
CA ASP A 592 18.33 -28.99 3.42
C ASP A 592 18.12 -30.46 3.83
N GLY A 593 17.33 -31.22 3.06
CA GLY A 593 16.98 -32.61 3.38
C GLY A 593 16.05 -32.80 4.57
N HIS A 594 15.40 -31.73 5.06
CA HIS A 594 14.41 -31.80 6.14
C HIS A 594 13.00 -32.04 5.58
N PRO A 595 12.08 -32.66 6.34
CA PRO A 595 10.69 -32.78 5.93
C PRO A 595 10.06 -31.40 5.71
N GLY A 596 9.18 -31.30 4.72
CA GLY A 596 8.47 -30.05 4.43
C GLY A 596 7.60 -29.59 5.61
N THR A 597 7.42 -28.28 5.71
CA THR A 597 6.58 -27.64 6.75
C THR A 597 5.12 -27.68 6.32
N ASN A 598 4.20 -27.99 7.23
CA ASN A 598 2.78 -27.81 6.95
C ASN A 598 2.34 -26.38 7.26
N VAL A 599 1.54 -25.78 6.38
CA VAL A 599 1.08 -24.40 6.46
C VAL A 599 -0.44 -24.36 6.40
N LEU A 600 -1.06 -23.75 7.41
CA LEU A 600 -2.50 -23.45 7.44
C LEU A 600 -2.70 -21.95 7.19
N LEU A 601 -3.22 -21.60 6.01
CA LEU A 601 -3.59 -20.23 5.67
C LEU A 601 -5.02 -19.98 6.10
N MET A 602 -5.26 -19.01 6.98
CA MET A 602 -6.59 -18.63 7.44
C MET A 602 -6.93 -17.22 6.98
N SER A 603 -8.08 -17.04 6.34
CA SER A 603 -8.56 -15.71 5.93
C SER A 603 -10.09 -15.67 5.84
N GLY A 604 -10.64 -14.46 5.85
CA GLY A 604 -12.07 -14.22 5.59
C GLY A 604 -12.39 -13.55 4.26
N SER A 605 -11.39 -13.32 3.42
CA SER A 605 -11.53 -12.55 2.17
C SER A 605 -10.47 -12.90 1.13
N SER A 606 -9.70 -13.97 1.34
CA SER A 606 -8.61 -14.41 0.46
C SER A 606 -9.09 -14.95 -0.89
N TRP A 607 -10.37 -15.30 -1.02
CA TRP A 607 -11.00 -15.54 -2.31
C TRP A 607 -11.75 -14.28 -2.70
N ALA A 608 -11.22 -13.58 -3.70
CA ALA A 608 -11.73 -12.30 -4.18
C ALA A 608 -11.45 -12.18 -5.68
N GLY A 609 -12.12 -12.99 -6.50
CA GLY A 609 -12.09 -12.99 -7.97
C GLY A 609 -10.81 -12.42 -8.60
N LYS A 610 -10.93 -11.25 -9.24
CA LYS A 610 -9.83 -10.52 -9.91
C LYS A 610 -9.14 -9.46 -9.03
N SER A 611 -9.32 -9.51 -7.71
CA SER A 611 -8.62 -8.61 -6.78
C SER A 611 -7.11 -8.79 -6.93
N SER A 612 -6.40 -7.67 -7.03
CA SER A 612 -4.94 -7.65 -7.07
C SER A 612 -4.31 -7.76 -5.67
N ARG A 613 -5.08 -7.37 -4.64
CA ARG A 613 -4.63 -7.20 -3.27
C ARG A 613 -4.93 -8.41 -2.38
N TYR A 614 -6.17 -8.89 -2.45
CA TYR A 614 -6.72 -9.82 -1.46
C TYR A 614 -6.74 -11.27 -1.95
N HIS A 615 -6.80 -11.50 -3.26
CA HIS A 615 -6.85 -12.86 -3.78
C HIS A 615 -5.53 -13.60 -3.52
N ILE A 616 -5.61 -14.75 -2.86
CA ILE A 616 -4.49 -15.69 -2.69
C ILE A 616 -4.64 -16.79 -3.76
N PRO A 617 -3.63 -17.01 -4.63
CA PRO A 617 -3.65 -18.03 -5.68
C PRO A 617 -3.35 -19.42 -5.11
N VAL A 618 -4.09 -19.80 -4.07
CA VAL A 618 -4.05 -21.12 -3.43
C VAL A 618 -5.49 -21.58 -3.28
N ASP A 619 -5.75 -22.75 -3.83
CA ASP A 619 -7.03 -23.42 -3.79
C ASP A 619 -7.58 -23.56 -2.36
N ILE A 620 -8.83 -23.13 -2.16
CA ILE A 620 -9.52 -23.31 -0.88
C ILE A 620 -9.88 -24.78 -0.72
N GLY A 621 -9.36 -25.43 0.32
CA GLY A 621 -9.75 -26.80 0.65
C GLY A 621 -10.71 -26.91 1.84
N VAL A 622 -10.82 -25.87 2.68
CA VAL A 622 -11.73 -25.86 3.84
C VAL A 622 -12.46 -24.53 3.93
N ILE A 623 -13.77 -24.58 4.20
CA ILE A 623 -14.62 -23.42 4.50
C ILE A 623 -15.24 -23.61 5.88
N ILE A 624 -15.20 -22.56 6.69
CA ILE A 624 -15.98 -22.44 7.92
C ILE A 624 -17.19 -21.57 7.64
N GLU A 625 -18.37 -22.18 7.74
CA GLU A 625 -19.65 -21.48 7.63
C GLU A 625 -20.28 -21.34 9.03
N PRO A 626 -20.84 -20.16 9.35
CA PRO A 626 -21.72 -20.00 10.51
C PRO A 626 -23.06 -20.74 10.28
N ASP A 627 -23.95 -20.72 11.27
CA ASP A 627 -25.27 -21.34 11.12
C ASP A 627 -26.03 -20.65 9.96
N PRO A 628 -26.64 -21.41 9.02
CA PRO A 628 -27.47 -20.84 7.96
C PRO A 628 -28.53 -19.86 8.46
N ARG A 629 -29.13 -20.12 9.63
CA ARG A 629 -30.14 -19.21 10.23
C ARG A 629 -29.56 -17.84 10.58
N GLU A 630 -28.32 -17.82 11.05
CA GLU A 630 -27.61 -16.57 11.36
C GLU A 630 -27.29 -15.79 10.07
N LEU A 631 -26.90 -16.50 9.00
CA LEU A 631 -26.67 -15.87 7.69
C LEU A 631 -27.95 -15.36 7.07
N ASP A 632 -29.03 -16.12 7.14
CA ASP A 632 -30.36 -15.73 6.64
C ASP A 632 -30.83 -14.47 7.38
N GLN A 633 -30.70 -14.44 8.70
CA GLN A 633 -31.03 -13.28 9.51
C GLN A 633 -30.25 -12.02 9.07
N ILE A 634 -28.92 -12.11 8.92
CA ILE A 634 -28.12 -10.97 8.45
C ILE A 634 -28.55 -10.57 7.03
N ALA A 635 -28.70 -11.53 6.12
CA ALA A 635 -29.00 -11.27 4.72
C ALA A 635 -30.37 -10.65 4.50
N GLU A 636 -31.37 -10.99 5.32
CA GLU A 636 -32.75 -10.51 5.21
C GLU A 636 -32.99 -9.23 6.01
N GLN A 637 -32.38 -9.08 7.19
CA GLN A 637 -32.66 -7.95 8.09
C GLN A 637 -31.67 -6.78 7.93
N SER A 638 -30.52 -6.97 7.28
CA SER A 638 -29.60 -5.85 6.99
C SER A 638 -30.20 -4.93 5.93
N GLU A 639 -30.02 -3.63 6.11
CA GLU A 639 -30.61 -2.59 5.26
C GLU A 639 -29.51 -1.70 4.66
N PHE A 640 -29.43 -1.63 3.34
CA PHE A 640 -28.58 -0.69 2.62
C PHE A 640 -29.46 0.38 1.97
N ARG A 641 -29.10 1.65 2.11
CA ARG A 641 -29.87 2.78 1.57
C ARG A 641 -28.99 3.91 1.06
N PHE A 642 -29.54 4.70 0.14
CA PHE A 642 -28.99 6.00 -0.23
C PHE A 642 -29.54 7.08 0.71
N GLU A 643 -28.65 7.96 1.18
CA GLU A 643 -29.02 9.07 2.05
C GLU A 643 -28.25 10.32 1.63
N PHE A 644 -28.53 10.80 0.42
CA PHE A 644 -27.88 11.98 -0.14
C PHE A 644 -28.25 13.25 0.62
N ILE A 645 -27.27 14.13 0.80
CA ILE A 645 -27.45 15.42 1.47
C ILE A 645 -27.66 16.51 0.43
N ARG A 646 -28.72 17.28 0.62
CA ARG A 646 -29.08 18.47 -0.15
C ARG A 646 -29.31 19.62 0.83
N TYR A 647 -29.04 20.84 0.40
CA TYR A 647 -29.14 22.03 1.26
C TYR A 647 -30.55 22.62 1.28
N ARG A 648 -31.27 22.51 0.15
CA ARG A 648 -32.60 23.09 -0.06
C ARG A 648 -33.71 22.03 -0.21
N CYS A 649 -33.39 20.73 -0.13
CA CYS A 649 -34.38 19.66 -0.10
C CYS A 649 -34.10 18.63 1.01
N ASP A 650 -35.16 18.12 1.65
CA ASP A 650 -35.12 16.97 2.56
C ASP A 650 -35.14 15.58 1.88
N CYS A 651 -35.19 15.57 0.54
CA CYS A 651 -35.14 14.40 -0.31
C CYS A 651 -33.92 13.51 0.04
N ARG A 652 -34.14 12.26 0.49
CA ARG A 652 -33.05 11.34 0.92
C ARG A 652 -32.40 10.57 -0.24
N ALA A 653 -33.16 10.18 -1.26
CA ALA A 653 -32.68 9.42 -2.42
C ALA A 653 -32.74 10.26 -3.70
N ALA A 654 -33.75 10.09 -4.54
CA ALA A 654 -33.98 10.96 -5.70
C ALA A 654 -34.58 12.31 -5.27
N CYS A 655 -34.23 13.39 -5.98
CA CYS A 655 -34.87 14.69 -5.77
C CYS A 655 -36.17 14.74 -6.58
N GLU A 656 -37.31 14.80 -5.89
CA GLU A 656 -38.65 14.90 -6.48
C GLU A 656 -39.22 16.32 -6.43
N CYS A 657 -38.44 17.29 -5.95
CA CYS A 657 -38.86 18.69 -5.85
C CYS A 657 -38.87 19.40 -7.20
N HIS A 658 -39.75 20.41 -7.30
CA HIS A 658 -39.85 21.29 -8.47
C HIS A 658 -38.55 22.06 -8.74
N GLU A 659 -37.87 22.52 -7.69
CA GLU A 659 -36.51 23.07 -7.76
C GLU A 659 -35.52 21.99 -7.34
N ARG A 660 -34.77 21.47 -8.32
CA ARG A 660 -33.78 20.42 -8.06
C ARG A 660 -32.55 21.02 -7.38
N ASP A 661 -32.22 20.49 -6.22
CA ASP A 661 -30.99 20.80 -5.51
C ASP A 661 -29.97 19.67 -5.67
N ASP A 662 -28.74 20.04 -5.99
CA ASP A 662 -27.68 19.09 -6.25
C ASP A 662 -27.23 18.43 -4.94
N ALA A 663 -27.20 17.10 -4.96
CA ALA A 663 -26.66 16.33 -3.84
C ALA A 663 -25.18 16.61 -3.64
N GLN A 664 -24.76 16.74 -2.38
CA GLN A 664 -23.37 16.97 -2.03
C GLN A 664 -22.51 15.78 -2.48
N ARG A 665 -21.50 16.09 -3.30
CA ARG A 665 -20.52 15.12 -3.79
C ARG A 665 -19.19 15.41 -3.16
N LEU A 666 -18.64 14.45 -2.41
CA LEU A 666 -17.33 14.59 -1.79
C LEU A 666 -16.25 13.93 -2.66
N SER A 667 -16.52 12.74 -3.18
CA SER A 667 -15.51 11.97 -3.92
C SER A 667 -15.34 12.45 -5.36
N GLY A 668 -14.09 12.79 -5.67
CA GLY A 668 -13.69 13.39 -6.94
C GLY A 668 -13.52 14.91 -6.87
N GLU A 669 -13.87 15.54 -5.75
CA GLU A 669 -13.64 16.97 -5.54
C GLU A 669 -12.21 17.28 -5.05
N PRO A 670 -11.68 18.48 -5.33
CA PRO A 670 -10.37 18.95 -4.87
C PRO A 670 -10.23 18.95 -3.33
N LEU A 671 -9.02 18.69 -2.82
CA LEU A 671 -8.74 18.54 -1.39
C LEU A 671 -9.13 19.77 -0.55
N ASP A 672 -8.96 20.97 -1.10
CA ASP A 672 -9.31 22.25 -0.50
C ASP A 672 -10.83 22.42 -0.29
N GLN A 673 -11.66 21.82 -1.15
CA GLN A 673 -13.12 21.93 -1.08
C GLN A 673 -13.75 20.84 -0.20
N ARG A 674 -13.06 19.71 0.00
CA ARG A 674 -13.57 18.55 0.74
C ARG A 674 -13.94 18.89 2.18
N ALA A 675 -13.18 19.75 2.85
CA ALA A 675 -13.48 20.15 4.23
C ALA A 675 -14.84 20.88 4.32
N ASP A 676 -15.14 21.77 3.39
CA ASP A 676 -16.41 22.51 3.38
C ASP A 676 -17.60 21.63 2.99
N ILE A 677 -17.40 20.71 2.04
CA ILE A 677 -18.42 19.71 1.67
C ILE A 677 -18.75 18.83 2.87
N LEU A 678 -17.72 18.34 3.58
CA LEU A 678 -17.90 17.54 4.78
C LEU A 678 -18.67 18.31 5.85
N ARG A 679 -18.29 19.56 6.15
CA ARG A 679 -19.04 20.42 7.10
C ARG A 679 -20.52 20.48 6.75
N ARG A 680 -20.86 20.78 5.49
CA ARG A 680 -22.26 20.82 5.03
C ARG A 680 -22.97 19.49 5.20
N MET A 681 -22.32 18.38 4.86
CA MET A 681 -22.89 17.03 5.02
C MET A 681 -23.24 16.73 6.48
N VAL A 682 -22.31 16.94 7.41
CA VAL A 682 -22.56 16.64 8.83
C VAL A 682 -23.46 17.64 9.53
N THR A 683 -23.47 18.92 9.12
CA THR A 683 -24.46 19.88 9.62
C THR A 683 -25.87 19.38 9.35
N VAL A 684 -26.21 18.98 8.12
CA VAL A 684 -27.57 18.46 7.82
C VAL A 684 -27.87 17.15 8.56
N LEU A 685 -26.87 16.27 8.73
CA LEU A 685 -27.06 15.01 9.46
C LEU A 685 -27.30 15.21 10.96
N GLY A 686 -26.64 16.19 11.56
CA GLY A 686 -26.65 16.46 13.00
C GLY A 686 -27.55 17.61 13.45
N ASP A 687 -28.10 18.41 12.52
CA ASP A 687 -28.95 19.55 12.81
C ASP A 687 -30.28 19.09 13.42
N ASN A 688 -30.70 19.80 14.46
CA ASN A 688 -31.93 19.56 15.22
C ASN A 688 -32.83 20.80 15.29
N ALA A 689 -32.54 21.84 14.48
CA ALA A 689 -33.31 23.08 14.49
C ALA A 689 -34.79 22.90 14.14
N THR A 690 -35.11 21.95 13.26
CA THR A 690 -36.48 21.66 12.78
C THR A 690 -37.11 20.40 13.41
N GLY A 691 -36.40 19.71 14.32
CA GLY A 691 -36.86 18.46 14.92
C GLY A 691 -35.74 17.53 15.39
N THR A 692 -35.98 16.22 15.38
CA THR A 692 -34.93 15.22 15.63
C THR A 692 -33.97 15.16 14.44
N SER A 693 -32.67 15.30 14.70
CA SER A 693 -31.65 15.14 13.64
C SER A 693 -31.67 13.73 13.04
N ARG A 694 -31.23 13.56 11.78
CA ARG A 694 -31.19 12.26 11.10
C ARG A 694 -30.33 11.24 11.86
N LEU A 695 -29.20 11.69 12.44
CA LEU A 695 -28.37 10.85 13.29
C LEU A 695 -29.06 10.45 14.59
N GLN A 696 -29.87 11.34 15.19
CA GLN A 696 -30.63 11.03 16.40
C GLN A 696 -31.80 10.07 16.13
N GLU A 697 -32.48 10.20 14.99
CA GLU A 697 -33.48 9.24 14.52
C GLU A 697 -32.85 7.85 14.40
N GLU A 698 -31.69 7.75 13.74
CA GLU A 698 -30.99 6.47 13.58
C GLU A 698 -30.55 5.87 14.92
N LEU A 699 -30.02 6.67 15.85
CA LEU A 699 -29.70 6.21 17.21
C LEU A 699 -30.95 5.73 17.97
N GLY A 700 -32.14 6.23 17.63
CA GLY A 700 -33.41 5.79 18.19
C GLY A 700 -33.83 4.38 17.74
N LEU A 701 -33.44 3.98 16.53
CA LEU A 701 -33.73 2.67 15.95
C LEU A 701 -32.78 1.57 16.46
N LEU A 702 -31.63 1.96 17.00
CA LEU A 702 -30.59 1.02 17.44
C LEU A 702 -30.84 0.50 18.86
N PRO A 703 -30.59 -0.81 19.12
CA PRO A 703 -30.58 -1.36 20.48
C PRO A 703 -29.57 -0.67 21.39
N GLU A 704 -29.84 -0.58 22.69
CA GLU A 704 -28.97 0.12 23.65
C GLU A 704 -27.54 -0.42 23.67
N SER A 705 -27.36 -1.74 23.59
CA SER A 705 -26.04 -2.39 23.59
C SER A 705 -25.20 -2.07 22.35
N ARG A 706 -25.79 -1.51 21.29
CA ARG A 706 -25.16 -1.25 20.00
C ARG A 706 -25.44 0.15 19.47
N ARG A 707 -25.69 1.09 20.38
CA ARG A 707 -26.10 2.47 20.06
C ARG A 707 -24.91 3.34 19.64
N HIS A 708 -24.14 2.86 18.67
CA HIS A 708 -22.97 3.51 18.13
C HIS A 708 -23.10 3.62 16.60
N ILE A 709 -22.91 4.84 16.07
CA ILE A 709 -22.84 5.13 14.64
C ILE A 709 -21.39 5.34 14.23
N LEU A 710 -20.98 4.69 13.13
CA LEU A 710 -19.67 4.89 12.52
C LEU A 710 -19.79 5.79 11.28
N LEU A 711 -19.16 6.97 11.32
CA LEU A 711 -19.03 7.86 10.16
C LEU A 711 -17.68 7.64 9.47
N LEU A 712 -17.72 7.22 8.22
CA LEU A 712 -16.53 6.85 7.44
C LEU A 712 -16.11 7.96 6.48
N VAL A 713 -14.88 8.43 6.66
CA VAL A 713 -14.23 9.49 5.85
C VAL A 713 -12.96 8.97 5.17
N GLY A 714 -12.32 9.79 4.34
CA GLY A 714 -11.13 9.43 3.55
C GLY A 714 -9.79 9.58 4.29
N SER A 715 -9.70 10.44 5.31
CA SER A 715 -8.44 10.71 6.02
C SER A 715 -8.64 11.06 7.50
N TYR A 716 -7.55 11.02 8.29
CA TYR A 716 -7.57 11.44 9.69
C TYR A 716 -7.85 12.95 9.83
N GLU A 717 -7.39 13.76 8.89
CA GLU A 717 -7.69 15.20 8.84
C GLU A 717 -9.18 15.46 8.57
N GLU A 718 -9.77 14.71 7.64
CA GLU A 718 -11.22 14.75 7.40
C GLU A 718 -12.01 14.30 8.64
N ALA A 719 -11.51 13.29 9.36
CA ALA A 719 -12.15 12.80 10.58
C ALA A 719 -12.16 13.88 11.67
N LYS A 720 -11.07 14.64 11.78
CA LYS A 720 -10.98 15.81 12.65
C LYS A 720 -12.02 16.87 12.27
N VAL A 721 -12.09 17.28 11.01
CA VAL A 721 -13.05 18.30 10.55
C VAL A 721 -14.49 17.89 10.87
N VAL A 722 -14.86 16.64 10.55
CA VAL A 722 -16.22 16.13 10.75
C VAL A 722 -16.57 16.03 12.24
N ALA A 723 -15.67 15.50 13.06
CA ALA A 723 -15.93 15.34 14.49
C ALA A 723 -16.01 16.67 15.22
N ASP A 724 -15.07 17.60 14.96
CA ASP A 724 -15.06 18.93 15.59
C ASP A 724 -16.31 19.72 15.17
N THR A 725 -16.77 19.58 13.91
CA THR A 725 -18.01 20.23 13.44
C THR A 725 -19.24 19.68 14.14
N LEU A 726 -19.37 18.36 14.29
CA LEU A 726 -20.52 17.79 15.00
C LEU A 726 -20.51 18.12 16.50
N HIS A 727 -19.32 18.08 17.12
CA HIS A 727 -19.15 18.41 18.54
C HIS A 727 -19.58 19.83 18.87
N THR A 728 -19.24 20.79 17.98
CA THR A 728 -19.56 22.21 18.15
C THR A 728 -20.95 22.60 17.66
N LEU A 729 -21.62 21.74 16.89
CA LEU A 729 -22.90 22.06 16.26
C LEU A 729 -23.99 22.37 17.30
N ASN A 730 -24.18 21.48 18.28
CA ASN A 730 -25.26 21.54 19.26
C ASN A 730 -24.84 20.88 20.58
N LYS A 731 -25.39 21.35 21.72
CA LYS A 731 -25.15 20.76 23.07
C LYS A 731 -25.44 19.25 23.16
N ARG A 732 -26.25 18.71 22.25
CA ARG A 732 -26.57 17.27 22.19
C ARG A 732 -25.36 16.41 21.80
N TRP A 733 -24.46 16.92 20.98
CA TRP A 733 -23.33 16.19 20.42
C TRP A 733 -22.02 16.43 21.18
N GLN A 734 -21.97 17.48 21.98
CA GLN A 734 -20.87 17.76 22.90
C GLN A 734 -20.56 16.53 23.76
N ASP A 735 -19.28 16.14 23.79
CA ASP A 735 -18.71 14.95 24.46
C ASP A 735 -19.22 13.57 24.03
N ARG A 736 -20.09 13.49 23.00
CA ARG A 736 -20.63 12.22 22.48
C ARG A 736 -20.09 11.82 21.10
N VAL A 737 -19.33 12.70 20.46
CA VAL A 737 -18.70 12.47 19.15
C VAL A 737 -17.20 12.33 19.33
N TYR A 738 -16.66 11.16 19.00
CA TYR A 738 -15.23 10.88 19.12
C TYR A 738 -14.58 10.81 17.74
N ARG A 739 -13.37 11.35 17.61
CA ARG A 739 -12.56 11.21 16.41
C ARG A 739 -11.50 10.14 16.58
N LEU A 740 -11.32 9.33 15.54
CA LEU A 740 -10.25 8.36 15.50
C LEU A 740 -8.93 9.02 15.09
N VAL A 741 -7.84 8.70 15.79
CA VAL A 741 -6.48 9.18 15.45
C VAL A 741 -5.50 8.03 15.26
N SER A 742 -4.39 8.31 14.58
CA SER A 742 -3.30 7.35 14.42
C SER A 742 -2.64 7.03 15.77
N ASP A 743 -2.16 5.80 15.94
CA ASP A 743 -1.39 5.42 17.12
C ASP A 743 -0.03 6.13 17.16
N ASP A 744 0.48 6.54 16.00
CA ASP A 744 1.79 7.18 15.87
C ASP A 744 1.73 8.70 16.10
N ASP A 745 0.55 9.30 16.13
CA ASP A 745 0.37 10.73 16.38
C ASP A 745 0.82 11.09 17.81
N PRO A 746 1.90 11.88 17.97
CA PRO A 746 2.40 12.29 19.28
C PRO A 746 1.51 13.36 19.94
N ASP A 747 0.81 14.16 19.14
CA ASP A 747 -0.03 15.29 19.59
C ASP A 747 -1.47 14.88 19.87
N ALA A 748 -1.81 13.62 19.60
CA ALA A 748 -3.13 13.07 19.88
C ALA A 748 -3.47 13.11 21.38
N GLY A 749 -4.38 14.01 21.76
CA GLY A 749 -4.86 14.15 23.14
C GLY A 749 -3.94 14.97 24.06
N THR A 750 -2.97 15.70 23.51
CA THR A 750 -2.13 16.67 24.25
C THR A 750 -2.76 18.06 24.37
N GLY A 751 -3.87 18.31 23.66
CA GLY A 751 -4.72 19.46 23.94
C GLY A 751 -5.25 19.37 25.36
N THR A 752 -5.26 20.49 26.09
CA THR A 752 -5.98 20.57 27.36
C THR A 752 -7.39 20.04 27.17
N ASP A 753 -7.84 19.14 28.05
CA ASP A 753 -9.20 18.57 28.07
C ASP A 753 -10.32 19.66 28.11
N ASP A 754 -9.95 20.94 28.20
CA ASP A 754 -10.80 22.15 28.25
C ASP A 754 -11.02 22.88 26.91
N ASP A 755 -10.50 22.38 25.77
CA ASP A 755 -10.73 23.07 24.48
C ASP A 755 -12.14 22.71 23.94
N GLU A 756 -13.17 23.48 24.36
CA GLU A 756 -14.61 23.28 24.09
C GLU A 756 -14.95 23.09 22.58
N TYR A 757 -14.03 23.47 21.69
CA TYR A 757 -14.19 23.36 20.25
C TYR A 757 -13.68 22.05 19.64
N ARG A 758 -13.05 21.16 20.42
CA ARG A 758 -12.41 19.93 19.90
C ARG A 758 -13.12 18.68 20.39
N ALA A 759 -13.44 17.80 19.45
CA ALA A 759 -14.01 16.50 19.78
C ALA A 759 -13.00 15.63 20.55
N PRO A 760 -13.45 14.86 21.55
CA PRO A 760 -12.61 13.87 22.22
C PRO A 760 -12.00 12.86 21.24
N VAL A 761 -10.87 12.29 21.63
CA VAL A 761 -10.03 11.49 20.75
C VAL A 761 -10.02 10.03 21.19
N LEU A 762 -10.18 9.11 20.23
CA LEU A 762 -9.95 7.68 20.40
C LEU A 762 -8.78 7.24 19.52
N ARG A 763 -7.76 6.61 20.10
CA ARG A 763 -6.64 6.05 19.32
C ARG A 763 -7.07 4.79 18.59
N ARG A 764 -6.51 4.55 17.41
CA ARG A 764 -6.79 3.38 16.57
C ARG A 764 -6.61 2.06 17.34
N GLY A 765 -5.54 1.91 18.11
CA GLY A 765 -5.26 0.71 18.91
C GLY A 765 -6.29 0.42 20.00
N ASP A 766 -7.10 1.42 20.39
CA ASP A 766 -8.07 1.35 21.48
C ASP A 766 -9.53 1.36 21.01
N VAL A 767 -9.78 1.22 19.71
CA VAL A 767 -11.14 1.14 19.14
C VAL A 767 -11.94 -0.03 19.72
N GLU A 768 -11.28 -1.11 20.16
CA GLU A 768 -11.91 -2.23 20.86
C GLU A 768 -12.65 -1.81 22.14
N ASN A 769 -12.30 -0.66 22.72
CA ASN A 769 -12.92 -0.12 23.93
C ASN A 769 -14.09 0.83 23.64
N LEU A 770 -14.51 0.99 22.37
CA LEU A 770 -15.57 1.93 21.99
C LEU A 770 -16.83 1.78 22.86
N ALA A 771 -17.26 0.53 23.12
CA ALA A 771 -18.43 0.21 23.93
C ALA A 771 -18.33 0.66 25.41
N ASN A 772 -17.11 0.90 25.90
CA ASN A 772 -16.87 1.38 27.27
C ASN A 772 -16.76 2.92 27.35
N THR A 773 -16.86 3.61 26.21
CA THR A 773 -16.80 5.08 26.15
C THR A 773 -18.20 5.68 26.09
N ARG A 774 -18.30 7.00 26.28
CA ARG A 774 -19.56 7.75 26.12
C ARG A 774 -19.89 8.09 24.65
N ALA A 775 -19.06 7.62 23.71
CA ALA A 775 -19.20 7.98 22.30
C ALA A 775 -20.45 7.32 21.71
N GLU A 776 -21.37 8.11 21.17
CA GLU A 776 -22.48 7.62 20.34
C GLU A 776 -22.10 7.64 18.86
N ILE A 777 -21.17 8.53 18.49
CA ILE A 777 -20.66 8.66 17.12
C ILE A 777 -19.15 8.51 17.15
N LEU A 778 -18.63 7.60 16.32
CA LEU A 778 -17.21 7.49 16.03
C LEU A 778 -16.96 7.94 14.58
N VAL A 779 -16.11 8.94 14.41
CA VAL A 779 -15.66 9.39 13.08
C VAL A 779 -14.29 8.79 12.80
N ALA A 780 -14.18 8.02 11.72
CA ALA A 780 -12.94 7.31 11.42
C ALA A 780 -12.63 7.28 9.91
N PRO A 781 -11.34 7.32 9.54
CA PRO A 781 -10.93 7.00 8.18
C PRO A 781 -11.27 5.55 7.86
N LEU A 782 -11.76 5.31 6.65
CA LEU A 782 -12.16 3.99 6.19
C LEU A 782 -11.09 2.91 6.38
N LEU A 783 -9.85 3.21 5.95
CA LEU A 783 -8.72 2.28 6.03
C LEU A 783 -8.30 1.97 7.49
N ALA A 784 -8.70 2.80 8.46
CA ALA A 784 -8.31 2.65 9.85
C ALA A 784 -9.15 1.58 10.59
N VAL A 785 -10.38 1.32 10.10
CA VAL A 785 -11.37 0.44 10.75
C VAL A 785 -11.51 -0.93 10.06
N GLU A 786 -10.69 -1.21 9.04
CA GLU A 786 -10.80 -2.44 8.24
C GLU A 786 -10.55 -3.75 9.02
N ARG A 787 -9.34 -3.91 9.59
CA ARG A 787 -8.85 -5.19 10.16
C ARG A 787 -8.04 -4.99 11.44
N GLY A 788 -7.91 -6.06 12.23
CA GLY A 788 -7.13 -6.07 13.48
C GLY A 788 -7.87 -5.61 14.75
N HIS A 789 -9.11 -5.10 14.65
CA HIS A 789 -9.88 -4.66 15.82
C HIS A 789 -11.16 -5.48 15.99
N ASN A 790 -11.41 -5.95 17.21
CA ASN A 790 -12.65 -6.62 17.61
C ASN A 790 -13.57 -5.65 18.36
N ILE A 791 -14.42 -4.93 17.63
CA ILE A 791 -15.32 -3.89 18.17
C ILE A 791 -16.64 -4.55 18.59
N LEU A 792 -16.68 -5.06 19.82
CA LEU A 792 -17.83 -5.76 20.37
C LEU A 792 -18.51 -4.94 21.47
N ASP A 793 -19.77 -5.27 21.74
CA ASP A 793 -20.53 -4.77 22.88
C ASP A 793 -19.86 -5.13 24.21
N VAL A 794 -20.38 -4.57 25.31
CA VAL A 794 -19.83 -4.75 26.67
C VAL A 794 -19.77 -6.25 27.04
N ASP A 795 -20.77 -7.03 26.63
CA ASP A 795 -20.86 -8.47 26.86
C ASP A 795 -19.97 -9.31 25.93
N ARG A 796 -19.34 -8.68 24.92
CA ARG A 796 -18.49 -9.30 23.90
C ARG A 796 -19.18 -10.41 23.11
N ARG A 797 -20.48 -10.27 22.88
CA ARG A 797 -21.30 -11.23 22.12
C ARG A 797 -21.64 -10.70 20.74
N HIS A 798 -21.96 -9.41 20.63
CA HIS A 798 -22.39 -8.79 19.38
C HIS A 798 -21.47 -7.64 19.01
N ALA A 799 -21.51 -7.20 17.75
CA ALA A 799 -20.81 -5.99 17.31
C ALA A 799 -21.27 -4.75 18.10
N ALA A 800 -20.38 -3.83 18.51
CA ALA A 800 -20.82 -2.59 19.16
C ALA A 800 -21.50 -1.61 18.19
N ILE A 801 -21.07 -1.62 16.92
CA ILE A 801 -21.52 -0.63 15.92
C ILE A 801 -22.85 -1.10 15.32
N GLY A 802 -23.91 -0.30 15.45
CA GLY A 802 -25.24 -0.59 14.90
C GLY A 802 -25.40 -0.13 13.45
N SER A 803 -24.99 1.10 13.16
CA SER A 803 -25.15 1.72 11.83
C SER A 803 -23.85 2.33 11.29
N ILE A 804 -23.69 2.31 9.98
CA ILE A 804 -22.50 2.79 9.28
C ILE A 804 -22.90 3.80 8.18
N TYR A 805 -22.26 4.96 8.16
CA TYR A 805 -22.47 6.00 7.15
C TYR A 805 -21.18 6.19 6.33
N PHE A 806 -21.28 5.99 5.01
CA PHE A 806 -20.19 6.27 4.08
C PHE A 806 -20.29 7.71 3.58
N LEU A 807 -19.59 8.64 4.25
CA LEU A 807 -19.50 10.05 3.84
C LEU A 807 -18.56 10.26 2.66
N ALA A 808 -17.56 9.39 2.52
CA ALA A 808 -16.65 9.35 1.39
C ALA A 808 -16.69 7.99 0.71
N ARG A 809 -16.73 7.99 -0.63
CA ARG A 809 -16.45 6.77 -1.39
C ARG A 809 -15.00 6.33 -1.13
N PRO A 810 -14.75 5.05 -0.86
CA PRO A 810 -13.41 4.50 -0.77
C PRO A 810 -12.64 4.82 -2.05
N ASN A 811 -11.53 5.55 -1.93
CA ASN A 811 -10.66 5.81 -3.07
C ASN A 811 -9.21 5.53 -2.67
N PRO A 812 -8.50 4.64 -3.38
CA PRO A 812 -7.06 4.53 -3.20
C PRO A 812 -6.39 5.89 -3.39
N ARG A 813 -5.39 6.20 -2.56
CA ARG A 813 -4.66 7.45 -2.73
C ARG A 813 -3.83 7.39 -4.03
N PRO A 814 -3.79 8.46 -4.84
CA PRO A 814 -3.02 8.47 -6.09
C PRO A 814 -1.52 8.24 -5.91
N ASP A 815 -0.99 8.56 -4.74
CA ASP A 815 0.41 8.43 -4.35
C ASP A 815 0.79 7.03 -3.83
N ASP A 816 -0.18 6.12 -3.61
CA ASP A 816 0.09 4.77 -3.07
C ASP A 816 0.63 3.80 -4.14
N LEU A 817 1.96 3.69 -4.20
CA LEU A 817 2.66 2.73 -5.06
C LEU A 817 2.31 1.27 -4.77
N GLY A 818 1.85 0.97 -3.56
CA GLY A 818 1.48 -0.40 -3.17
C GLY A 818 0.47 -1.00 -4.13
N LEU A 819 -0.45 -0.21 -4.68
CA LEU A 819 -1.44 -0.70 -5.64
C LEU A 819 -0.83 -1.14 -6.97
N ALA A 820 0.20 -0.42 -7.44
CA ALA A 820 0.91 -0.80 -8.65
C ALA A 820 1.69 -2.09 -8.43
N VAL A 821 2.32 -2.22 -7.26
CA VAL A 821 3.03 -3.44 -6.82
C VAL A 821 2.10 -4.63 -6.76
N HIS A 822 0.94 -4.47 -6.11
CA HIS A 822 -0.04 -5.55 -6.00
C HIS A 822 -0.56 -5.98 -7.38
N ALA A 823 -0.82 -5.03 -8.28
CA ALA A 823 -1.28 -5.34 -9.63
C ALA A 823 -0.25 -6.06 -10.50
N ILE A 824 1.02 -5.65 -10.48
CA ILE A 824 2.07 -6.31 -11.27
C ILE A 824 2.43 -7.70 -10.71
N ASN A 825 2.44 -7.84 -9.37
CA ASN A 825 2.69 -9.13 -8.71
C ASN A 825 1.52 -10.09 -8.95
N ASP A 826 0.27 -9.63 -8.88
CA ASP A 826 -0.90 -10.44 -9.23
C ASP A 826 -0.86 -10.90 -10.68
N TRP A 827 -0.56 -9.99 -11.62
CA TRP A 827 -0.49 -10.30 -13.05
C TRP A 827 0.50 -11.43 -13.36
N ILE A 828 1.73 -11.35 -12.86
CA ILE A 828 2.74 -12.38 -13.15
C ILE A 828 2.43 -13.71 -12.46
N VAL A 829 1.84 -13.67 -11.26
CA VAL A 829 1.48 -14.88 -10.50
C VAL A 829 0.31 -15.60 -11.15
N ARG A 830 -0.70 -14.87 -11.66
CA ARG A 830 -1.79 -15.45 -12.45
C ARG A 830 -1.30 -16.02 -13.77
N ALA A 831 -0.42 -15.31 -14.48
CA ALA A 831 0.16 -15.79 -15.73
C ALA A 831 0.94 -17.11 -15.56
N ARG A 832 1.57 -17.31 -14.40
CA ARG A 832 2.19 -18.60 -14.05
C ARG A 832 1.16 -19.70 -13.75
N GLY A 833 0.03 -19.34 -13.15
CA GLY A 833 -1.07 -20.28 -12.86
C GLY A 833 -1.87 -20.69 -14.08
N SER A 834 -2.09 -19.79 -15.05
CA SER A 834 -2.81 -20.06 -16.30
C SER A 834 -1.96 -20.75 -17.37
N GLY A 835 -0.63 -20.72 -17.24
CA GLY A 835 0.32 -21.21 -18.25
C GLY A 835 0.71 -20.17 -19.30
N ASP A 836 0.16 -18.95 -19.25
CA ASP A 836 0.50 -17.85 -20.17
C ASP A 836 2.00 -17.52 -20.11
N PHE A 837 2.58 -17.55 -18.91
CA PHE A 837 4.01 -17.34 -18.70
C PHE A 837 4.86 -18.32 -19.52
N ASP A 838 4.52 -19.61 -19.49
CA ASP A 838 5.22 -20.63 -20.27
C ASP A 838 5.03 -20.39 -21.76
N GLY A 839 3.83 -19.95 -22.18
CA GLY A 839 3.55 -19.55 -23.56
C GLY A 839 4.44 -18.40 -24.03
N TRP A 840 4.59 -17.35 -23.22
CA TRP A 840 5.44 -16.20 -23.55
C TRP A 840 6.91 -16.61 -23.66
N VAL A 841 7.42 -17.38 -22.69
CA VAL A 841 8.83 -17.81 -22.69
C VAL A 841 9.13 -18.74 -23.85
N ARG A 842 8.25 -19.72 -24.13
CA ARG A 842 8.43 -20.72 -25.20
C ARG A 842 8.17 -20.17 -26.60
N SER A 843 7.51 -19.01 -26.73
CA SER A 843 7.33 -18.34 -28.02
C SER A 843 8.63 -17.82 -28.62
N GLU A 844 9.69 -17.72 -27.83
CA GLU A 844 11.01 -17.25 -28.26
C GLU A 844 12.02 -18.40 -28.39
N PRO A 845 12.99 -18.31 -29.32
CA PRO A 845 13.91 -19.41 -29.62
C PRO A 845 14.95 -19.68 -28.52
N SER A 846 15.11 -18.77 -27.55
CA SER A 846 16.02 -18.96 -26.42
C SER A 846 15.42 -18.44 -25.11
N LEU A 847 15.83 -19.03 -23.99
CA LEU A 847 15.43 -18.58 -22.65
C LEU A 847 15.78 -17.11 -22.39
N ALA A 848 16.91 -16.62 -22.93
CA ALA A 848 17.32 -15.24 -22.78
C ALA A 848 16.36 -14.27 -23.49
N LEU A 849 15.91 -14.60 -24.70
CA LEU A 849 14.93 -13.81 -25.45
C LEU A 849 13.54 -13.92 -24.82
N GLY A 850 13.13 -15.12 -24.39
CA GLY A 850 11.89 -15.32 -23.65
C GLY A 850 11.85 -14.49 -22.37
N ALA A 851 12.94 -14.47 -21.59
CA ALA A 851 13.06 -13.65 -20.39
C ALA A 851 12.99 -12.14 -20.70
N ARG A 852 13.58 -11.67 -21.81
CA ARG A 852 13.46 -10.27 -22.27
C ARG A 852 12.02 -9.94 -22.63
N LYS A 853 11.35 -10.80 -23.41
CA LYS A 853 9.93 -10.64 -23.77
C LYS A 853 9.03 -10.50 -22.55
N VAL A 854 9.19 -11.37 -21.55
CA VAL A 854 8.43 -11.27 -20.30
C VAL A 854 8.72 -9.95 -19.58
N ARG A 855 9.98 -9.50 -19.53
CA ARG A 855 10.32 -8.21 -18.91
C ARG A 855 9.69 -7.04 -19.66
N ASP A 856 9.64 -7.08 -20.98
CA ASP A 856 9.07 -6.00 -21.78
C ASP A 856 7.54 -5.94 -21.61
N LEU A 857 6.86 -7.09 -21.58
CA LEU A 857 5.44 -7.19 -21.21
C LEU A 857 5.20 -6.66 -19.78
N ALA A 858 6.07 -7.03 -18.83
CA ALA A 858 5.97 -6.58 -17.45
C ALA A 858 6.15 -5.06 -17.31
N ARG A 859 7.12 -4.48 -18.03
CA ARG A 859 7.32 -3.02 -18.08
C ARG A 859 6.11 -2.32 -18.69
N ALA A 860 5.57 -2.84 -19.79
CA ALA A 860 4.36 -2.29 -20.40
C ALA A 860 3.16 -2.33 -19.44
N LYS A 861 2.96 -3.45 -18.72
CA LYS A 861 1.91 -3.55 -17.69
C LYS A 861 2.17 -2.59 -16.52
N TRP A 862 3.41 -2.49 -16.04
CA TRP A 862 3.81 -1.57 -14.98
C TRP A 862 3.49 -0.12 -15.34
N PHE A 863 3.90 0.34 -16.52
CA PHE A 863 3.61 1.70 -16.99
C PHE A 863 2.12 1.96 -17.18
N ARG A 864 1.37 0.98 -17.72
CA ARG A 864 -0.09 1.07 -17.84
C ARG A 864 -0.75 1.28 -16.47
N VAL A 865 -0.36 0.48 -15.47
CA VAL A 865 -0.91 0.57 -14.11
C VAL A 865 -0.54 1.90 -13.44
N LEU A 866 0.65 2.43 -13.69
CA LEU A 866 1.06 3.75 -13.18
C LEU A 866 0.36 4.92 -13.89
N ALA A 867 -0.01 4.75 -15.17
CA ALA A 867 -0.71 5.76 -15.96
C ALA A 867 -2.23 5.68 -15.83
N ARG A 868 -2.76 4.68 -15.10
CA ARG A 868 -4.20 4.45 -14.98
C ARG A 868 -4.92 5.68 -14.40
N SER A 869 -6.13 5.93 -14.89
CA SER A 869 -6.99 6.94 -14.31
C SER A 869 -7.45 6.50 -12.93
N MET A 870 -7.38 7.42 -11.95
CA MET A 870 -7.98 7.21 -10.63
C MET A 870 -9.48 7.53 -10.62
N ALA A 871 -10.03 8.08 -11.72
CA ALA A 871 -11.45 8.36 -11.84
C ALA A 871 -12.21 7.11 -12.29
N TRP A 872 -13.31 6.78 -11.60
CA TRP A 872 -14.14 5.59 -11.85
C TRP A 872 -14.51 5.38 -13.32
N LYS A 873 -14.98 6.44 -14.00
CA LYS A 873 -15.36 6.41 -15.42
C LYS A 873 -14.20 6.07 -16.36
N GLY A 874 -12.95 6.32 -15.94
CA GLY A 874 -11.75 6.16 -16.75
C GLY A 874 -10.98 4.86 -16.53
N LEU A 875 -11.51 3.92 -15.72
CA LEU A 875 -10.80 2.68 -15.36
C LEU A 875 -10.72 1.65 -16.50
N GLY A 876 -11.67 1.65 -17.44
CA GLY A 876 -11.67 0.71 -18.57
C GLY A 876 -11.56 -0.75 -18.11
N GLU A 877 -10.58 -1.49 -18.65
CA GLU A 877 -10.34 -2.91 -18.34
C GLU A 877 -9.94 -3.18 -16.87
N ASP A 878 -9.29 -2.22 -16.20
CA ASP A 878 -8.86 -2.40 -14.81
C ASP A 878 -10.03 -2.29 -13.81
N ARG A 879 -11.22 -1.89 -14.28
CA ARG A 879 -12.39 -1.64 -13.43
C ARG A 879 -12.75 -2.85 -12.57
N GLU A 880 -12.79 -4.05 -13.15
CA GLU A 880 -13.20 -5.24 -12.42
C GLU A 880 -12.26 -5.55 -11.25
N SER A 881 -10.94 -5.42 -11.45
CA SER A 881 -9.95 -5.64 -10.39
C SER A 881 -10.09 -4.61 -9.26
N VAL A 882 -10.28 -3.32 -9.62
CA VAL A 882 -10.52 -2.25 -8.65
C VAL A 882 -11.86 -2.45 -7.93
N THR A 883 -12.91 -2.88 -8.62
CA THR A 883 -14.20 -3.21 -8.02
C THR A 883 -14.04 -4.30 -6.96
N TRP A 884 -13.31 -5.37 -7.25
CA TRP A 884 -13.02 -6.42 -6.25
C TRP A 884 -12.22 -5.89 -5.06
N ASP A 885 -11.21 -5.05 -5.29
CA ASP A 885 -10.42 -4.45 -4.21
C ASP A 885 -11.30 -3.56 -3.29
N LEU A 886 -12.19 -2.76 -3.86
CA LEU A 886 -13.10 -1.90 -3.08
C LEU A 886 -14.25 -2.68 -2.43
N LEU A 887 -14.76 -3.72 -3.10
CA LEU A 887 -15.78 -4.63 -2.57
C LEU A 887 -15.31 -5.27 -1.27
N VAL A 888 -14.14 -5.91 -1.28
CA VAL A 888 -13.59 -6.58 -0.08
C VAL A 888 -13.42 -5.58 1.06
N LEU A 889 -12.96 -4.37 0.75
CA LEU A 889 -12.69 -3.32 1.72
C LEU A 889 -13.99 -2.77 2.35
N ILE A 890 -15.02 -2.48 1.55
CA ILE A 890 -16.35 -2.08 2.04
C ILE A 890 -16.93 -3.21 2.91
N TRP A 891 -16.87 -4.45 2.42
CA TRP A 891 -17.41 -5.59 3.13
C TRP A 891 -16.69 -5.88 4.45
N GLN A 892 -15.40 -5.56 4.57
CA GLN A 892 -14.66 -5.74 5.82
C GLN A 892 -15.07 -4.79 6.92
N VAL A 893 -15.39 -3.56 6.54
CA VAL A 893 -15.88 -2.53 7.46
C VAL A 893 -17.31 -2.86 7.89
N ILE A 894 -18.19 -3.20 6.94
CA ILE A 894 -19.55 -3.69 7.24
C ILE A 894 -19.50 -4.99 8.06
N GLY A 895 -18.52 -5.85 7.79
CA GLY A 895 -18.20 -7.06 8.55
C GLY A 895 -17.95 -6.82 10.04
N ARG A 896 -17.63 -5.59 10.46
CA ARG A 896 -17.47 -5.22 11.88
C ARG A 896 -18.80 -5.00 12.58
N SER A 897 -19.86 -4.61 11.88
CA SER A 897 -21.19 -4.39 12.44
C SER A 897 -22.12 -5.60 12.33
N VAL A 898 -21.71 -6.71 11.69
CA VAL A 898 -22.53 -7.95 11.60
C VAL A 898 -22.03 -9.09 12.50
N ARG A 899 -21.03 -8.83 13.35
CA ARG A 899 -20.45 -9.84 14.25
C ARG A 899 -21.45 -10.29 15.31
N GLY A 900 -21.52 -11.60 15.54
CA GLY A 900 -22.49 -12.19 16.45
C GLY A 900 -23.88 -12.37 15.82
N ALA A 901 -23.95 -12.54 14.49
CA ALA A 901 -25.19 -12.81 13.76
C ALA A 901 -26.25 -11.70 13.81
N VAL A 902 -25.82 -10.45 13.96
CA VAL A 902 -26.73 -9.31 14.09
C VAL A 902 -26.81 -8.52 12.78
N PRO A 903 -27.99 -7.99 12.42
CA PRO A 903 -28.14 -7.16 11.22
C PRO A 903 -27.45 -5.80 11.40
N THR A 904 -27.23 -5.15 10.26
CA THR A 904 -26.63 -3.80 10.21
C THR A 904 -27.37 -2.90 9.23
N ARG A 905 -27.28 -1.60 9.49
CA ARG A 905 -27.86 -0.54 8.66
C ARG A 905 -26.74 0.27 8.05
N VAL A 906 -26.74 0.42 6.71
CA VAL A 906 -25.67 1.11 5.97
C VAL A 906 -26.27 2.21 5.11
N ALA A 907 -25.79 3.44 5.31
CA ALA A 907 -26.18 4.61 4.53
C ALA A 907 -25.03 5.06 3.62
N PHE A 908 -25.31 5.16 2.31
CA PHE A 908 -24.40 5.75 1.32
C PHE A 908 -24.76 7.22 1.11
N VAL A 909 -23.93 8.12 1.63
CA VAL A 909 -24.23 9.56 1.71
C VAL A 909 -23.61 10.35 0.56
N ASP A 910 -22.43 9.95 0.10
CA ASP A 910 -21.73 10.62 -1.00
C ASP A 910 -22.46 10.39 -2.33
N ALA A 911 -22.85 11.47 -3.02
CA ALA A 911 -23.47 11.42 -4.34
C ALA A 911 -22.63 10.63 -5.37
N ALA A 912 -21.32 10.49 -5.16
CA ALA A 912 -20.44 9.70 -6.01
C ALA A 912 -20.72 8.17 -6.02
N PHE A 913 -21.54 7.66 -5.10
CA PHE A 913 -21.96 6.25 -5.10
C PHE A 913 -23.01 5.93 -6.17
N ALA A 914 -23.93 6.85 -6.46
CA ALA A 914 -24.89 6.76 -7.56
C ALA A 914 -25.10 8.15 -8.18
N PRO A 915 -24.17 8.60 -9.05
CA PRO A 915 -24.15 9.97 -9.56
C PRO A 915 -25.41 10.38 -10.33
N LYS A 916 -26.04 9.45 -11.07
CA LYS A 916 -27.23 9.78 -11.86
C LYS A 916 -28.48 9.84 -10.98
N LEU A 917 -28.61 8.90 -10.04
CA LEU A 917 -29.68 8.90 -9.04
C LEU A 917 -29.64 10.17 -8.17
N ALA A 918 -28.44 10.60 -7.78
CA ALA A 918 -28.23 11.78 -6.94
C ALA A 918 -28.69 13.11 -7.61
N VAL A 919 -28.65 13.20 -8.94
CA VAL A 919 -29.13 14.37 -9.71
C VAL A 919 -30.65 14.36 -9.90
N GLY A 920 -31.32 13.21 -9.69
CA GLY A 920 -32.77 13.07 -9.88
C GLY A 920 -33.20 13.14 -11.36
N GLN A 921 -32.37 12.64 -12.29
CA GLN A 921 -32.79 12.52 -13.69
C GLN A 921 -33.88 11.44 -13.84
N PRO A 922 -34.90 11.66 -14.70
CA PRO A 922 -35.86 10.61 -15.04
C PRO A 922 -35.17 9.42 -15.72
N THR A 923 -35.81 8.26 -15.60
CA THR A 923 -35.38 6.87 -15.82
C THR A 923 -34.78 6.48 -17.17
N ASP A 924 -34.58 7.42 -18.12
CA ASP A 924 -34.10 7.08 -19.48
C ASP A 924 -32.66 6.56 -19.52
N GLU A 925 -31.81 6.92 -18.54
CA GLU A 925 -30.49 6.30 -18.40
C GLU A 925 -30.09 6.07 -16.92
N PRO A 926 -30.40 4.92 -16.30
CA PRO A 926 -30.01 4.62 -14.93
C PRO A 926 -28.48 4.56 -14.73
N ASP A 927 -28.06 4.57 -13.46
CA ASP A 927 -26.67 4.32 -13.11
C ASP A 927 -26.24 2.93 -13.60
N SER A 928 -25.04 2.85 -14.16
CA SER A 928 -24.47 1.60 -14.71
C SER A 928 -23.17 1.25 -13.98
N PRO A 929 -22.61 0.06 -14.20
CA PRO A 929 -21.28 -0.30 -13.69
C PRO A 929 -20.17 0.70 -14.06
N ASP A 930 -20.33 1.44 -15.16
CA ASP A 930 -19.39 2.45 -15.61
C ASP A 930 -19.49 3.77 -14.82
N THR A 931 -20.66 4.06 -14.24
CA THR A 931 -20.93 5.31 -13.51
C THR A 931 -20.89 5.13 -12.00
N SER A 932 -21.36 3.99 -11.48
CA SER A 932 -21.54 3.72 -10.06
C SER A 932 -20.71 2.51 -9.59
N LEU A 933 -20.03 2.68 -8.46
CA LEU A 933 -19.29 1.60 -7.79
C LEU A 933 -20.24 0.48 -7.33
N LEU A 934 -21.39 0.85 -6.75
CA LEU A 934 -22.35 -0.13 -6.21
C LEU A 934 -22.94 -1.00 -7.33
N HIS A 935 -23.28 -0.41 -8.47
CA HIS A 935 -23.74 -1.16 -9.64
C HIS A 935 -22.63 -2.06 -10.21
N SER A 936 -21.36 -1.63 -10.14
CA SER A 936 -20.24 -2.49 -10.55
C SER A 936 -20.03 -3.66 -9.59
N ILE A 937 -20.13 -3.45 -8.28
CA ILE A 937 -20.09 -4.52 -7.28
C ILE A 937 -21.21 -5.53 -7.56
N HIS A 938 -22.42 -5.04 -7.82
CA HIS A 938 -23.56 -5.89 -8.16
C HIS A 938 -23.30 -6.67 -9.47
N ALA A 939 -22.84 -6.01 -10.53
CA ALA A 939 -22.55 -6.68 -11.80
C ALA A 939 -21.49 -7.79 -11.69
N VAL A 940 -20.47 -7.61 -10.85
CA VAL A 940 -19.37 -8.58 -10.66
C VAL A 940 -19.80 -9.78 -9.81
N LEU A 941 -20.71 -9.59 -8.85
CA LEU A 941 -21.22 -10.68 -8.00
C LEU A 941 -22.37 -11.46 -8.66
N LYS A 942 -23.16 -10.83 -9.54
CA LYS A 942 -24.33 -11.43 -10.22
C LYS A 942 -24.08 -12.85 -10.77
N PRO A 943 -22.98 -13.13 -11.49
CA PRO A 943 -22.76 -14.45 -12.10
C PRO A 943 -22.65 -15.61 -11.11
N TYR A 944 -22.32 -15.35 -9.84
CA TYR A 944 -22.17 -16.36 -8.80
C TYR A 944 -23.51 -16.72 -8.13
N PHE A 945 -24.49 -15.82 -8.22
CA PHE A 945 -25.82 -16.01 -7.64
C PHE A 945 -26.85 -16.51 -8.67
N THR A 946 -26.71 -16.18 -9.95
CA THR A 946 -27.61 -16.63 -11.03
C THR A 946 -27.28 -18.03 -11.56
N GLN A 947 -28.29 -18.85 -11.84
CA GLN A 947 -28.10 -20.18 -12.45
C GLN A 947 -27.78 -20.07 -13.96
N GLY A 948 -27.09 -21.07 -14.53
CA GLY A 948 -26.79 -21.13 -15.98
C GLY A 948 -25.56 -20.35 -16.47
N THR A 949 -24.81 -19.69 -15.59
CA THR A 949 -23.54 -19.01 -15.93
C THR A 949 -22.36 -19.99 -16.01
N GLY A 950 -21.33 -19.71 -16.82
CA GLY A 950 -20.14 -20.57 -16.98
C GLY A 950 -19.18 -20.66 -15.76
N VAL A 951 -19.63 -20.23 -14.58
CA VAL A 951 -18.84 -20.20 -13.34
C VAL A 951 -18.83 -21.58 -12.67
N ILE A 952 -17.64 -22.03 -12.25
CA ILE A 952 -17.41 -23.31 -11.58
C ILE A 952 -18.20 -23.37 -10.26
N GLU A 953 -18.78 -24.53 -9.95
CA GLU A 953 -19.63 -24.74 -8.77
C GLU A 953 -18.91 -24.44 -7.43
N TYR A 954 -17.63 -24.77 -7.33
CA TYR A 954 -16.81 -24.44 -6.15
C TYR A 954 -16.79 -22.94 -5.85
N ASP A 955 -16.54 -22.12 -6.87
CA ASP A 955 -16.46 -20.67 -6.72
C ASP A 955 -17.83 -20.08 -6.36
N ARG A 956 -18.92 -20.62 -6.92
CA ARG A 956 -20.29 -20.23 -6.52
C ARG A 956 -20.53 -20.48 -5.04
N HIS A 957 -20.15 -21.65 -4.53
CA HIS A 957 -20.32 -21.97 -3.11
C HIS A 957 -19.51 -21.03 -2.22
N ILE A 958 -18.25 -20.77 -2.57
CA ILE A 958 -17.37 -19.83 -1.84
C ILE A 958 -17.95 -18.41 -1.81
N VAL A 959 -18.39 -17.88 -2.95
CA VAL A 959 -18.96 -16.53 -3.05
C VAL A 959 -20.26 -16.41 -2.27
N ARG A 960 -21.12 -17.43 -2.36
CA ARG A 960 -22.37 -17.45 -1.61
C ARG A 960 -22.12 -17.47 -0.11
N ALA A 961 -21.14 -18.23 0.36
CA ALA A 961 -20.74 -18.20 1.76
C ALA A 961 -20.26 -16.80 2.16
N LEU A 962 -19.35 -16.18 1.40
CA LEU A 962 -18.71 -14.91 1.80
C LEU A 962 -19.58 -13.66 1.65
N TYR A 963 -20.34 -13.56 0.56
CA TYR A 963 -20.90 -12.30 0.07
C TYR A 963 -22.42 -12.30 -0.04
N ARG A 964 -23.12 -13.39 0.27
CA ARG A 964 -24.60 -13.44 0.19
C ARG A 964 -25.29 -12.32 0.97
N PRO A 965 -24.94 -12.00 2.22
CA PRO A 965 -25.65 -10.95 2.93
C PRO A 965 -25.45 -9.56 2.30
N MET A 966 -24.25 -9.29 1.77
CA MET A 966 -23.98 -8.07 1.02
C MET A 966 -24.76 -8.02 -0.29
N TRP A 967 -24.76 -9.13 -1.04
CA TRP A 967 -25.49 -9.25 -2.30
C TRP A 967 -26.98 -8.96 -2.09
N THR A 968 -27.63 -9.63 -1.15
CA THR A 968 -29.07 -9.49 -0.89
C THR A 968 -29.44 -8.08 -0.43
N ALA A 969 -28.62 -7.45 0.42
CA ALA A 969 -28.87 -6.08 0.86
C ALA A 969 -28.67 -5.07 -0.28
N LEU A 970 -27.66 -5.27 -1.13
CA LEU A 970 -27.38 -4.41 -2.27
C LEU A 970 -28.43 -4.57 -3.38
N ASP A 971 -28.85 -5.80 -3.66
CA ASP A 971 -29.90 -6.11 -4.64
C ASP A 971 -31.20 -5.41 -4.27
N ARG A 972 -31.62 -5.47 -2.99
CA ARG A 972 -32.79 -4.73 -2.50
C ARG A 972 -32.64 -3.21 -2.56
N CYS A 973 -31.42 -2.71 -2.33
CA CYS A 973 -31.12 -1.27 -2.42
C CYS A 973 -31.17 -0.75 -3.86
N LEU A 974 -30.78 -1.56 -4.84
CA LEU A 974 -30.70 -1.18 -6.25
C LEU A 974 -31.94 -1.56 -7.08
N ALA A 975 -32.70 -2.59 -6.69
CA ALA A 975 -33.87 -3.09 -7.42
C ALA A 975 -34.88 -2.00 -7.80
N PRO A 976 -35.22 -1.01 -6.94
CA PRO A 976 -36.14 0.07 -7.31
C PRO A 976 -35.66 0.97 -8.46
N TYR A 977 -34.39 0.86 -8.86
CA TYR A 977 -33.73 1.74 -9.82
C TYR A 977 -33.17 0.98 -11.04
N ILE A 978 -33.35 -0.35 -11.11
CA ILE A 978 -32.85 -1.21 -12.19
C ILE A 978 -33.95 -1.58 -13.20
N GLU A 979 -35.24 -1.57 -12.81
CA GLU A 979 -36.35 -1.99 -13.67
C GLU A 979 -37.18 -0.83 -14.25
N GLU A 980 -36.96 -0.58 -15.55
CA GLU A 980 -38.01 -0.27 -16.55
C GLU A 980 -37.43 -0.63 -17.94
N GLN A 981 -37.31 -1.94 -18.21
CA GLN A 981 -37.36 -2.43 -19.60
C GLN A 981 -38.67 -3.21 -19.73
N PRO A 982 -39.66 -2.75 -20.51
CA PRO A 982 -40.81 -3.58 -20.81
C PRO A 982 -40.34 -4.78 -21.61
N THR A 983 -40.41 -5.96 -21.01
CA THR A 983 -40.35 -7.22 -21.73
C THR A 983 -41.61 -7.32 -22.59
N ASP A 984 -41.46 -7.00 -23.85
CA ASP A 984 -42.46 -7.20 -24.90
C ASP A 984 -42.51 -8.70 -25.25
N GLU A 985 -42.98 -9.53 -24.31
CA GLU A 985 -43.36 -10.93 -24.54
C GLU A 985 -44.61 -11.25 -23.70
N GLY A 986 -45.75 -10.79 -24.19
CA GLY A 986 -47.07 -11.26 -23.79
C GLY A 986 -47.81 -11.80 -24.99
N GLU A 987 -47.47 -13.01 -25.46
CA GLU A 987 -48.39 -13.78 -26.30
C GLU A 987 -49.60 -14.22 -25.44
N PRO A 988 -50.84 -13.92 -25.87
CA PRO A 988 -52.02 -14.33 -25.13
C PRO A 988 -52.32 -15.81 -25.42
N LEU A 989 -52.25 -16.64 -24.38
CA LEU A 989 -52.82 -17.98 -24.38
C LEU A 989 -54.32 -17.89 -24.68
N CYS A 990 -54.69 -18.31 -25.88
CA CYS A 990 -56.05 -18.50 -26.33
C CYS A 990 -56.60 -19.80 -25.72
N THR A 991 -57.78 -19.69 -25.12
CA THR A 991 -58.64 -20.75 -24.58
C THR A 991 -58.82 -21.96 -25.51
N THR A 992 -58.56 -23.17 -25.02
CA THR A 992 -59.53 -24.29 -24.91
C THR A 992 -58.96 -25.41 -24.04
#